data_AF-A0AAD3H5G1-F1
#
_entry.id   AF-A0AAD3H5G1-F1
#
_cell.length_a   1.000
_cell.length_b   1.000
_cell.length_c   1.000
_cell.angle_alpha   90.00
_cell.angle_beta   90.00
_cell.angle_gamma   90.00
#
_symmetry.space_group_name_H-M   'P 1'
#
loop_
_entity.id
_entity.type
_entity.pdbx_description
1 polymer ?
#
loop_
_entity_poly.entity_id
_entity_poly.type
_entity_poly.pdbx_seq_one_letter_code
_entity_poly.pdbx_strand_id
1 'polypeptide(L)'
;MSDSNIPSLEIDAFENCIKKFLKRHEKRLTKKYGALCSQHKVNCDRALSLTKHATHILHTLYIKRSSLENGIHAFSHLCDESMSHIKKMMVGASPNDIWKNLQKILECFFTSYLQLRDGFVLLTSGECRHKGDVKMAENQRQFKSRLSTVKKRGDGYTKEFKSELGYSGSGWDEFYNEEVGVRRRLLDMLRLCCRNTQMSDVMYEQFKNSSDSSEAREKIWNKLIENGAEIFENSFDSHNNETKDLQQRLEKIRSNFLQATEKMLTIKGNVDLFMVKEDKFERLELTSNFLGVSKFEIKREGNDFSGIDDRGALPNNASINDWKQNFKLPDLGSKNSSKKRKRIIDDSSSDEDEEHDLNKKSTNNSKNDSAGKGIKMKTKKVSASLTKKEESIHEIKRKHGVDHEALQKKREVLEAEEEGTKMTAYQDEVRELLPAEVANMDIYTEELSDHLEEIRAKEEEVLEYKSAAKRTKSPDIESWISKEILRQGLVELGNLYIDFSNFFPQYPQRHIFLSRAEKYFKDALQIIHDQIQINETISGDRNSEGYKQRKRSSLLCRSRAFTNIGITYYDQSELLLMKIKSIQMSSKQKEYVSLLRKSILNLNRAKKDALALRAQNIICESDNIELERLELRSHLSLLHRYLGYVYFKSSNEREAITCLDKSSGASENEMINTAFTSTNEEKMISETHLLLDYFQGSRSLIAAITSIFDQSLREIDDTWDRTLVEKLDSAFTHTRNLCNILCNLRTKYPNSEVDKIVAKHKIDCNSAKIYKSERDHIMGRLKLRFSNEHDKSILTRKGHDIDRNELLRNNSVMNTGLSTERIIIDDTLRKNIPAIEGSRKQNDVLATEIFDPNTSNMGENSLESSDDMFRDEILGANVNYIKWGDEIFKESGIDINVYPSCEPPRPPEMLRDLQQMSIQ
;
A
#
# COMPACT_ATOMS: atom_id res chain seq x y z
N MET A 1 8.27 13.58 -8.06
CA MET A 1 9.07 12.46 -7.55
C MET A 1 8.60 12.18 -6.14
N SER A 2 8.02 11.02 -5.89
CA SER A 2 7.81 10.57 -4.52
C SER A 2 9.15 10.07 -4.03
N ASP A 3 9.73 10.67 -3.00
CA ASP A 3 10.73 10.00 -2.18
C ASP A 3 10.13 8.63 -1.86
N SER A 4 10.69 7.56 -2.45
CA SER A 4 10.29 6.20 -2.14
C SER A 4 10.41 6.10 -0.64
N ASN A 5 9.28 5.98 0.06
CA ASN A 5 9.22 5.92 1.51
C ASN A 5 10.09 4.73 1.95
N ILE A 6 11.36 5.02 2.20
CA ILE A 6 12.26 4.11 2.87
C ILE A 6 11.54 3.78 4.18
N PRO A 7 11.42 2.50 4.55
CA PRO A 7 10.65 2.07 5.71
C PRO A 7 11.38 2.45 7.01
N SER A 8 11.51 3.75 7.28
CA SER A 8 12.27 4.29 8.41
C SER A 8 11.61 3.92 9.73
N LEU A 9 10.28 3.91 9.76
CA LEU A 9 9.52 3.54 10.94
C LEU A 9 9.75 2.06 11.30
N GLU A 10 9.78 1.19 10.30
CA GLU A 10 9.96 -0.25 10.43
C GLU A 10 11.40 -0.59 10.85
N ILE A 11 12.37 0.11 10.27
CA ILE A 11 13.78 0.04 10.66
C ILE A 11 13.97 0.48 12.12
N ASP A 12 13.41 1.63 12.50
CA ASP A 12 13.51 2.15 13.86
C ASP A 12 12.81 1.25 14.87
N ALA A 13 11.63 0.72 14.52
CA ALA A 13 10.89 -0.23 15.35
C ALA A 13 11.69 -1.51 15.60
N PHE A 14 12.31 -2.07 14.56
CA PHE A 14 13.15 -3.26 14.67
C PHE A 14 14.38 -3.01 15.55
N GLU A 15 15.13 -1.92 15.29
CA GLU A 15 16.29 -1.58 16.11
C GLU A 15 15.93 -1.38 17.58
N ASN A 16 14.83 -0.67 17.83
CA ASN A 16 14.36 -0.42 19.19
C ASN A 16 13.90 -1.71 19.87
N CYS A 17 13.26 -2.64 19.14
CA CYS A 17 12.89 -3.95 19.65
C CYS A 17 14.14 -4.74 20.10
N ILE A 18 15.18 -4.79 19.27
CA ILE A 18 16.45 -5.46 19.62
C ILE A 18 17.13 -4.79 20.82
N LYS A 19 17.25 -3.46 20.83
CA LYS A 19 17.86 -2.70 21.95
C LYS A 19 17.09 -2.95 23.27
N LYS A 20 15.76 -2.96 23.23
CA LYS A 20 14.91 -3.29 24.38
C LYS A 20 15.10 -4.74 24.84
N PHE A 21 15.19 -5.68 23.91
CA PHE A 21 15.45 -7.09 24.21
C PHE A 21 16.78 -7.27 24.95
N LEU A 22 17.86 -6.71 24.41
CA LEU A 22 19.20 -6.78 25.01
C LEU A 22 19.23 -6.15 26.40
N LYS A 23 18.70 -4.93 26.56
CA LYS A 23 18.64 -4.23 27.86
C LYS A 23 17.83 -4.99 28.92
N ARG A 24 16.75 -5.67 28.50
CA ARG A 24 15.93 -6.50 29.41
C ARG A 24 16.72 -7.73 29.89
N HIS A 25 17.47 -8.36 29.00
CA HIS A 25 18.29 -9.53 29.35
C HIS A 25 19.51 -9.15 30.18
N GLU A 26 20.19 -8.07 29.85
CA GLU A 26 21.28 -7.48 30.63
C GLU A 26 20.83 -7.28 32.10
N LYS A 27 19.72 -6.55 32.32
CA LYS A 27 19.15 -6.33 33.67
C LYS A 27 18.85 -7.63 34.42
N ARG A 28 18.29 -8.63 33.74
CA ARG A 28 17.96 -9.94 34.34
C ARG A 28 19.21 -10.71 34.77
N LEU A 29 20.24 -10.70 33.93
CA LEU A 29 21.50 -11.39 34.20
C LEU A 29 22.29 -10.67 35.30
N THR A 30 22.36 -9.34 35.29
CA THR A 30 22.99 -8.55 36.36
C THR A 30 22.30 -8.81 37.70
N LYS A 31 20.96 -8.85 37.73
CA LYS A 31 20.21 -9.21 38.95
C LYS A 31 20.53 -10.62 39.46
N LYS A 32 20.77 -11.58 38.57
CA LYS A 32 21.03 -12.99 38.92
C LYS A 32 22.48 -13.26 39.32
N TYR A 33 23.44 -12.60 38.69
CA TYR A 33 24.87 -12.92 38.82
C TYR A 33 25.72 -11.78 39.41
N GLY A 34 25.13 -10.62 39.69
CA GLY A 34 25.84 -9.43 40.18
C GLY A 34 26.59 -8.69 39.07
N ALA A 35 27.58 -9.34 38.44
CA ALA A 35 28.36 -8.79 37.34
C ALA A 35 28.24 -9.66 36.07
N LEU A 36 28.25 -9.01 34.90
CA LEU A 36 28.24 -9.66 33.59
C LEU A 36 29.66 -9.90 33.10
N CYS A 37 29.89 -11.02 32.41
CA CYS A 37 31.19 -11.26 31.78
C CYS A 37 31.44 -10.27 30.63
N SER A 38 32.71 -9.95 30.37
CA SER A 38 33.11 -9.07 29.25
C SER A 38 32.61 -9.58 27.89
N GLN A 39 32.53 -10.91 27.73
CA GLN A 39 32.01 -11.56 26.53
C GLN A 39 30.54 -11.22 26.25
N HIS A 40 29.72 -10.98 27.28
CA HIS A 40 28.33 -10.60 27.10
C HIS A 40 28.22 -9.27 26.34
N LYS A 41 29.05 -8.28 26.69
CA LYS A 41 29.09 -6.97 26.00
C LYS A 41 29.47 -7.14 24.53
N VAL A 42 30.50 -7.94 24.24
CA VAL A 42 30.93 -8.26 22.87
C VAL A 42 29.80 -8.89 22.06
N ASN A 43 29.04 -9.82 22.66
CA ASN A 43 27.90 -10.46 22.00
C ASN A 43 26.77 -9.46 21.72
N CYS A 44 26.47 -8.56 22.65
CA CYS A 44 25.49 -7.48 22.47
C CYS A 44 25.90 -6.52 21.34
N ASP A 45 27.15 -6.09 21.30
CA ASP A 45 27.67 -5.21 20.25
C ASP A 45 27.61 -5.88 18.87
N ARG A 46 27.91 -7.19 18.82
CA ARG A 46 27.79 -7.99 17.60
C ARG A 46 26.34 -8.18 17.16
N ALA A 47 25.41 -8.38 18.09
CA ALA A 47 23.98 -8.43 17.78
C ALA A 47 23.50 -7.10 17.19
N LEU A 48 23.88 -5.96 17.79
CA LEU A 48 23.55 -4.63 17.24
C LEU A 48 24.18 -4.39 15.86
N SER A 49 25.41 -4.87 15.63
CA SER A 49 26.03 -4.79 14.29
C SER A 49 25.25 -5.61 13.25
N LEU A 50 24.74 -6.79 13.61
CA LEU A 50 23.90 -7.62 12.73
C LEU A 50 22.53 -6.98 12.50
N THR A 51 21.96 -6.31 13.50
CA THR A 51 20.75 -5.51 13.33
C THR A 51 20.96 -4.40 12.31
N LYS A 52 22.08 -3.67 12.38
CA LYS A 52 22.43 -2.64 11.38
C LYS A 52 22.62 -3.24 9.98
N HIS A 53 23.14 -4.47 9.88
CA HIS A 53 23.23 -5.17 8.59
C HIS A 53 21.84 -5.51 8.05
N ALA A 54 20.95 -6.04 8.89
CA ALA A 54 19.57 -6.34 8.50
C ALA A 54 18.82 -5.09 8.00
N THR A 55 18.95 -3.96 8.69
CA THR A 55 18.31 -2.70 8.28
C THR A 55 18.91 -2.16 6.98
N HIS A 56 20.24 -2.29 6.80
CA HIS A 56 20.90 -1.97 5.54
C HIS A 56 20.42 -2.85 4.37
N ILE A 57 20.23 -4.15 4.59
CA ILE A 57 19.69 -5.07 3.58
C ILE A 57 18.31 -4.58 3.15
N LEU A 58 17.37 -4.40 4.09
CA LEU A 58 16.01 -3.96 3.78
C LEU A 58 16.02 -2.63 3.01
N HIS A 59 16.76 -1.65 3.49
CA HIS A 59 16.90 -0.35 2.83
C HIS A 59 17.40 -0.49 1.37
N THR A 60 18.44 -1.30 1.16
CA THR A 60 19.03 -1.51 -0.17
C THR A 60 18.08 -2.25 -1.10
N LEU A 61 17.34 -3.24 -0.58
CA LEU A 61 16.31 -3.96 -1.33
C LEU A 61 15.20 -3.02 -1.81
N TYR A 62 14.76 -2.06 -0.99
CA TYR A 62 13.77 -1.05 -1.42
C TYR A 62 14.29 -0.16 -2.54
N ILE A 63 15.51 0.37 -2.42
CA ILE A 63 16.13 1.22 -3.46
C ILE A 63 16.29 0.44 -4.77
N LYS A 64 16.82 -0.78 -4.70
CA LYS A 64 17.04 -1.62 -5.88
C LYS A 64 15.72 -2.05 -6.52
N ARG A 65 14.69 -2.38 -5.73
CA ARG A 65 13.35 -2.71 -6.24
C ARG A 65 12.72 -1.51 -6.96
N SER A 66 12.84 -0.30 -6.41
CA SER A 66 12.35 0.91 -7.09
C SER A 66 13.09 1.18 -8.40
N SER A 67 14.42 0.98 -8.42
CA SER A 67 15.21 1.07 -9.66
C SER A 67 14.76 0.02 -10.70
N LEU A 68 14.51 -1.22 -10.26
CA LEU A 68 14.02 -2.31 -11.12
C LEU A 68 12.63 -2.00 -11.69
N GLU A 69 11.71 -1.46 -10.88
CA GLU A 69 10.39 -1.02 -11.34
C GLU A 69 10.50 0.06 -12.42
N ASN A 70 11.37 1.07 -12.21
CA ASN A 70 11.65 2.10 -13.21
C ASN A 70 12.24 1.50 -14.50
N GLY A 71 13.15 0.52 -14.35
CA GLY A 71 13.73 -0.22 -15.47
C GLY A 71 12.68 -0.99 -16.26
N ILE A 72 11.77 -1.72 -15.61
CA ILE A 72 10.67 -2.45 -16.26
C ILE A 72 9.74 -1.49 -17.02
N HIS A 73 9.44 -0.31 -16.44
CA HIS A 73 8.69 0.74 -17.13
C HIS A 73 9.41 1.26 -18.38
N ALA A 74 10.70 1.53 -18.30
CA ALA A 74 11.50 1.96 -19.45
C ALA A 74 11.60 0.85 -20.52
N PHE A 75 11.72 -0.41 -20.11
CA PHE A 75 11.77 -1.56 -21.01
C PHE A 75 10.46 -1.78 -21.76
N SER A 76 9.31 -1.58 -21.10
CA SER A 76 8.01 -1.54 -21.78
C SER A 76 7.99 -0.50 -22.90
N HIS A 77 8.50 0.71 -22.62
CA HIS A 77 8.58 1.78 -23.62
C HIS A 77 9.53 1.44 -24.78
N LEU A 78 10.68 0.82 -24.49
CA LEU A 78 11.58 0.29 -25.52
C LEU A 78 10.85 -0.72 -26.42
N CYS A 79 10.07 -1.63 -25.86
CA CYS A 79 9.30 -2.61 -26.64
C CYS A 79 8.28 -1.93 -27.56
N ASP A 80 7.55 -0.92 -27.05
CA ASP A 80 6.58 -0.15 -27.85
C ASP A 80 7.25 0.62 -28.99
N GLU A 81 8.38 1.26 -28.72
CA GLU A 81 9.19 1.99 -29.70
C GLU A 81 9.73 1.03 -30.78
N SER A 82 10.28 -0.11 -30.35
CA SER A 82 10.77 -1.19 -31.21
C SER A 82 9.67 -1.69 -32.15
N MET A 83 8.46 -1.94 -31.63
CA MET A 83 7.32 -2.37 -32.43
C MET A 83 6.89 -1.30 -33.44
N SER A 84 6.96 -0.02 -33.08
CA SER A 84 6.70 1.08 -34.01
C SER A 84 7.71 1.11 -35.16
N HIS A 85 8.99 0.87 -34.87
CA HIS A 85 10.04 0.77 -35.89
C HIS A 85 9.86 -0.44 -36.80
N ILE A 86 9.60 -1.62 -36.23
CA ILE A 86 9.32 -2.85 -37.01
C ILE A 86 8.14 -2.61 -37.96
N LYS A 87 7.02 -2.05 -37.47
CA LYS A 87 5.86 -1.71 -38.31
C LYS A 87 6.22 -0.80 -39.48
N LYS A 88 7.01 0.25 -39.25
CA LYS A 88 7.46 1.17 -40.31
C LYS A 88 8.34 0.47 -41.33
N MET A 89 9.27 -0.38 -40.89
CA MET A 89 10.17 -1.13 -41.77
C MET A 89 9.43 -2.14 -42.65
N MET A 90 8.35 -2.72 -42.16
CA MET A 90 7.54 -3.67 -42.93
C MET A 90 6.86 -3.00 -44.15
N VAL A 91 6.74 -1.67 -44.16
CA VAL A 91 6.21 -0.88 -45.28
C VAL A 91 7.36 -0.45 -46.21
N GLY A 92 7.61 -1.24 -47.26
CA GLY A 92 8.42 -0.83 -48.40
C GLY A 92 9.95 -0.96 -48.28
N ALA A 93 10.50 -1.43 -47.16
CA ALA A 93 11.94 -1.74 -47.08
C ALA A 93 12.28 -3.09 -47.75
N SER A 94 13.52 -3.22 -48.23
CA SER A 94 14.02 -4.48 -48.76
C SER A 94 14.17 -5.52 -47.64
N PRO A 95 14.02 -6.84 -47.91
CA PRO A 95 14.20 -7.88 -46.88
C PRO A 95 15.54 -7.79 -46.13
N ASN A 96 16.63 -7.43 -46.83
CA ASN A 96 17.95 -7.26 -46.24
C ASN A 96 18.00 -6.06 -45.27
N ASP A 97 17.37 -4.95 -45.61
CA ASP A 97 17.29 -3.78 -44.72
C ASP A 97 16.40 -4.05 -43.51
N ILE A 98 15.29 -4.79 -43.71
CA ILE A 98 14.42 -5.26 -42.64
C ILE A 98 15.24 -6.11 -41.68
N TRP A 99 15.98 -7.09 -42.21
CA TRP A 99 16.79 -7.99 -41.41
C TRP A 99 17.84 -7.26 -40.57
N LYS A 100 18.65 -6.41 -41.20
CA LYS A 100 19.73 -5.69 -40.53
C LYS A 100 19.25 -4.83 -39.36
N ASN A 101 18.10 -4.17 -39.51
CA ASN A 101 17.52 -3.35 -38.47
C ASN A 101 16.79 -4.19 -37.42
N LEU A 102 16.12 -5.28 -37.82
CA LEU A 102 15.46 -6.21 -36.89
C LEU A 102 16.49 -6.86 -35.96
N GLN A 103 17.62 -7.32 -36.50
CA GLN A 103 18.71 -7.88 -35.72
C GLN A 103 19.13 -6.94 -34.58
N LYS A 104 19.38 -5.65 -34.90
CA LYS A 104 19.75 -4.64 -33.91
C LYS A 104 18.68 -4.41 -32.84
N ILE A 105 17.40 -4.43 -33.24
CA ILE A 105 16.28 -4.30 -32.31
C ILE A 105 16.23 -5.51 -31.37
N LEU A 106 16.37 -6.73 -31.89
CA LEU A 106 16.36 -7.96 -31.10
C LEU A 106 17.56 -8.03 -30.15
N GLU A 107 18.75 -7.61 -30.58
CA GLU A 107 19.94 -7.50 -29.73
C GLU A 107 19.72 -6.50 -28.59
N CYS A 108 19.17 -5.32 -28.88
CA CYS A 108 18.86 -4.30 -27.88
C CYS A 108 17.79 -4.79 -26.88
N PHE A 109 16.71 -5.39 -27.38
CA PHE A 109 15.68 -6.02 -26.56
C PHE A 109 16.25 -7.10 -25.64
N PHE A 110 17.02 -8.03 -26.19
CA PHE A 110 17.56 -9.16 -25.45
C PHE A 110 18.54 -8.70 -24.37
N THR A 111 19.44 -7.78 -24.70
CA THR A 111 20.41 -7.20 -23.77
C THR A 111 19.71 -6.47 -22.62
N SER A 112 18.70 -5.65 -22.93
CA SER A 112 17.93 -4.91 -21.93
C SER A 112 17.11 -5.84 -21.02
N TYR A 113 16.51 -6.88 -21.59
CA TYR A 113 15.80 -7.91 -20.83
C TYR A 113 16.74 -8.66 -19.88
N LEU A 114 17.92 -9.06 -20.35
CA LEU A 114 18.91 -9.76 -19.53
C LEU A 114 19.40 -8.90 -18.36
N GLN A 115 19.64 -7.61 -18.58
CA GLN A 115 20.03 -6.69 -17.51
C GLN A 115 18.95 -6.62 -16.40
N LEU A 116 17.68 -6.54 -16.76
CA LEU A 116 16.59 -6.55 -15.76
C LEU A 116 16.48 -7.91 -15.05
N ARG A 117 16.69 -9.02 -15.78
CA ARG A 117 16.73 -10.37 -15.19
C ARG A 117 17.86 -10.51 -14.18
N ASP A 118 19.06 -10.01 -14.49
CA ASP A 118 20.18 -10.00 -13.56
C ASP A 118 19.92 -9.07 -12.37
N GLY A 119 19.11 -8.01 -12.56
CA GLY A 119 18.57 -7.21 -11.47
C GLY A 119 17.73 -8.02 -10.47
N PHE A 120 16.88 -8.93 -10.94
CA PHE A 120 16.17 -9.86 -10.04
C PHE A 120 17.14 -10.77 -9.27
N VAL A 121 18.17 -11.29 -9.93
CA VAL A 121 19.18 -12.12 -9.27
C VAL A 121 19.93 -11.34 -8.19
N LEU A 122 20.28 -10.08 -8.47
CA LEU A 122 20.91 -9.19 -7.50
C LEU A 122 20.00 -8.87 -6.30
N LEU A 123 18.68 -8.78 -6.49
CA LEU A 123 17.71 -8.59 -5.40
C LEU A 123 17.54 -9.85 -4.55
N THR A 124 17.40 -11.01 -5.18
CA THR A 124 17.13 -12.26 -4.46
C THR A 124 18.39 -12.79 -3.78
N SER A 125 19.41 -13.12 -4.57
CA SER A 125 20.63 -13.77 -4.08
C SER A 125 21.71 -12.79 -3.62
N GLY A 126 21.64 -11.53 -4.07
CA GLY A 126 22.75 -10.60 -3.89
C GLY A 126 23.95 -10.89 -4.80
N GLU A 127 23.86 -11.86 -5.71
CA GLU A 127 24.93 -12.22 -6.65
C GLU A 127 25.26 -11.03 -7.57
N CYS A 128 26.53 -10.63 -7.60
CA CYS A 128 27.00 -9.59 -8.52
C CYS A 128 27.29 -10.23 -9.88
N ARG A 129 26.65 -9.72 -10.93
CA ARG A 129 26.87 -10.16 -12.33
C ARG A 129 27.47 -9.06 -13.20
N HIS A 130 27.34 -7.81 -12.79
CA HIS A 130 27.91 -6.67 -13.50
C HIS A 130 29.07 -6.06 -12.72
N LYS A 131 30.06 -5.49 -13.44
CA LYS A 131 31.21 -4.80 -12.83
C LYS A 131 30.78 -3.65 -11.90
N GLY A 132 29.71 -2.94 -12.25
CA GLY A 132 29.15 -1.89 -11.39
C GLY A 132 28.63 -2.44 -10.06
N ASP A 133 28.01 -3.62 -10.05
CA ASP A 133 27.55 -4.26 -8.80
C ASP A 133 28.73 -4.59 -7.90
N VAL A 134 29.82 -5.09 -8.47
CA VAL A 134 31.07 -5.40 -7.75
C VAL A 134 31.67 -4.15 -7.14
N LYS A 135 31.84 -3.09 -7.94
CA LYS A 135 32.34 -1.80 -7.44
C LYS A 135 31.47 -1.27 -6.30
N MET A 136 30.15 -1.40 -6.42
CA MET A 136 29.23 -1.01 -5.35
C MET A 136 29.40 -1.87 -4.09
N ALA A 137 29.51 -3.19 -4.23
CA ALA A 137 29.77 -4.11 -3.12
C ALA A 137 31.11 -3.82 -2.44
N GLU A 138 32.15 -3.54 -3.22
CA GLU A 138 33.49 -3.17 -2.75
C GLU A 138 33.51 -1.81 -2.04
N ASN A 139 32.62 -0.89 -2.41
CA ASN A 139 32.44 0.38 -1.71
C ASN A 139 31.64 0.20 -0.41
N GLN A 140 30.75 -0.78 -0.35
CA GLN A 140 29.94 -1.14 0.83
C GLN A 140 30.69 -2.06 1.81
N ARG A 141 32.00 -1.83 2.03
CA ARG A 141 32.89 -2.70 2.85
C ARG A 141 32.39 -3.00 4.27
N GLN A 142 31.46 -2.21 4.78
CA GLN A 142 30.89 -2.40 6.11
C GLN A 142 30.19 -3.75 6.28
N PHE A 143 29.54 -4.27 5.23
CA PHE A 143 28.71 -5.47 5.31
C PHE A 143 29.14 -6.53 4.29
N LYS A 144 30.18 -7.30 4.62
CA LYS A 144 30.63 -8.41 3.77
C LYS A 144 29.61 -9.56 3.79
N SER A 145 29.22 -10.00 2.60
CA SER A 145 28.38 -11.19 2.43
C SER A 145 29.06 -12.45 2.97
N ARG A 146 28.27 -13.34 3.58
CA ARG A 146 28.73 -14.69 3.96
C ARG A 146 28.22 -15.78 3.01
N LEU A 147 27.41 -15.47 2.02
CA LEU A 147 26.87 -16.44 1.07
C LEU A 147 27.98 -17.17 0.30
N SER A 148 29.13 -16.53 0.10
CA SER A 148 30.32 -17.14 -0.49
C SER A 148 30.92 -18.31 0.32
N THR A 149 30.55 -18.44 1.61
CA THR A 149 31.01 -19.51 2.51
C THR A 149 30.10 -20.73 2.53
N VAL A 150 28.89 -20.63 1.95
CA VAL A 150 27.95 -21.75 1.82
C VAL A 150 28.56 -22.81 0.92
N LYS A 151 28.59 -24.07 1.40
CA LYS A 151 29.12 -25.18 0.60
C LYS A 151 28.20 -25.41 -0.60
N LYS A 152 28.77 -25.90 -1.72
CA LYS A 152 27.95 -26.33 -2.85
C LYS A 152 26.94 -27.38 -2.37
N ARG A 153 25.69 -27.32 -2.85
CA ARG A 153 24.71 -28.38 -2.59
C ARG A 153 25.28 -29.72 -3.09
N GLY A 154 24.86 -30.81 -2.45
CA GLY A 154 25.34 -32.16 -2.74
C GLY A 154 25.03 -32.68 -4.15
N ASP A 155 24.19 -31.97 -4.90
CA ASP A 155 23.82 -32.30 -6.29
C ASP A 155 24.93 -31.98 -7.32
N GLY A 156 25.99 -31.26 -6.95
CA GLY A 156 27.12 -30.95 -7.82
C GLY A 156 26.85 -29.93 -8.94
N TYR A 157 25.59 -29.73 -9.34
CA TYR A 157 25.14 -28.84 -10.41
C TYR A 157 24.69 -27.47 -9.90
N THR A 158 24.11 -27.42 -8.69
CA THR A 158 23.52 -26.21 -8.11
C THR A 158 24.44 -25.70 -7.00
N LYS A 159 25.54 -25.04 -7.38
CA LYS A 159 26.04 -23.95 -6.55
C LYS A 159 24.84 -23.04 -6.30
N GLU A 160 24.47 -22.77 -5.06
CA GLU A 160 23.75 -21.53 -4.74
C GLU A 160 24.68 -20.38 -5.17
N PHE A 161 24.61 -20.02 -6.44
CA PHE A 161 25.12 -18.78 -7.03
C PHE A 161 26.55 -18.38 -6.68
N LYS A 162 27.56 -19.27 -6.80
CA LYS A 162 28.97 -18.84 -6.62
C LYS A 162 29.44 -18.07 -7.87
N SER A 163 29.04 -16.81 -7.96
CA SER A 163 29.62 -15.83 -8.88
C SER A 163 31.10 -15.64 -8.57
N GLU A 164 31.91 -15.60 -9.61
CA GLU A 164 33.33 -15.23 -9.51
C GLU A 164 33.50 -13.77 -9.08
N LEU A 165 32.49 -12.95 -9.33
CA LEU A 165 32.44 -11.53 -9.01
C LEU A 165 31.95 -11.26 -7.57
N GLY A 166 31.51 -12.28 -6.84
CA GLY A 166 31.08 -12.18 -5.45
C GLY A 166 29.61 -11.75 -5.26
N TYR A 167 29.32 -11.24 -4.06
CA TYR A 167 27.97 -10.87 -3.62
C TYR A 167 27.94 -9.48 -3.01
N SER A 168 26.81 -8.78 -3.16
CA SER A 168 26.63 -7.41 -2.69
C SER A 168 26.47 -7.28 -1.19
N GLY A 169 26.16 -8.37 -0.46
CA GLY A 169 25.86 -8.32 0.97
C GLY A 169 24.51 -7.66 1.29
N SER A 170 23.62 -7.53 0.30
CA SER A 170 22.36 -6.79 0.40
C SER A 170 21.16 -7.48 -0.26
N GLY A 171 21.25 -8.79 -0.55
CA GLY A 171 20.18 -9.57 -1.17
C GLY A 171 19.17 -10.11 -0.15
N TRP A 172 18.01 -10.58 -0.61
CA TRP A 172 17.01 -11.23 0.24
C TRP A 172 17.59 -12.48 0.93
N ASP A 173 18.34 -13.31 0.19
CA ASP A 173 19.04 -14.49 0.72
C ASP A 173 20.10 -14.12 1.76
N GLU A 174 20.70 -12.92 1.69
CA GLU A 174 21.65 -12.48 2.72
C GLU A 174 20.97 -12.39 4.09
N PHE A 175 19.66 -12.09 4.14
CA PHE A 175 18.89 -12.10 5.37
C PHE A 175 18.36 -13.50 5.73
N TYR A 176 17.71 -14.19 4.77
CA TYR A 176 16.93 -15.41 5.02
C TYR A 176 17.68 -16.73 4.84
N ASN A 177 18.89 -16.75 4.28
CA ASN A 177 19.61 -18.01 4.08
C ASN A 177 19.74 -18.79 5.40
N GLU A 178 19.30 -20.04 5.38
CA GLU A 178 19.19 -20.86 6.58
C GLU A 178 20.55 -21.19 7.20
N GLU A 179 21.65 -21.17 6.43
CA GLU A 179 22.99 -21.51 6.91
C GLU A 179 23.74 -20.29 7.45
N VAL A 180 23.76 -19.21 6.67
CA VAL A 180 24.64 -18.05 6.91
C VAL A 180 23.91 -16.70 6.91
N GLY A 181 22.58 -16.71 6.76
CA GLY A 181 21.75 -15.52 6.72
C GLY A 181 21.89 -14.64 7.98
N VAL A 182 21.70 -13.34 7.80
CA VAL A 182 21.76 -12.35 8.89
C VAL A 182 20.72 -12.64 9.96
N ARG A 183 19.51 -13.10 9.61
CA ARG A 183 18.48 -13.48 10.58
C ARG A 183 18.98 -14.59 11.50
N ARG A 184 19.51 -15.69 10.95
CA ARG A 184 20.07 -16.79 11.75
C ARG A 184 21.20 -16.31 12.64
N ARG A 185 22.17 -15.57 12.08
CA ARG A 185 23.33 -15.05 12.83
C ARG A 185 22.89 -14.14 13.98
N LEU A 186 21.91 -13.28 13.75
CA LEU A 186 21.35 -12.38 14.77
C LEU A 186 20.72 -13.21 15.90
N LEU A 187 19.88 -14.17 15.56
CA LEU A 187 19.23 -15.05 16.53
C LEU A 187 20.23 -15.86 17.36
N ASP A 188 21.29 -16.38 16.73
CA ASP A 188 22.38 -17.06 17.43
C ASP A 188 23.08 -16.10 18.43
N MET A 189 23.35 -14.85 18.04
CA MET A 189 23.95 -13.86 18.95
C MET A 189 23.00 -13.45 20.09
N LEU A 190 21.71 -13.26 19.82
CA LEU A 190 20.72 -12.96 20.87
C LEU A 190 20.57 -14.12 21.87
N ARG A 191 20.67 -15.36 21.39
CA ARG A 191 20.67 -16.56 22.24
C ARG A 191 21.89 -16.60 23.16
N LEU A 192 23.07 -16.21 22.67
CA LEU A 192 24.25 -16.04 23.52
C LEU A 192 24.08 -14.91 24.55
N CYS A 193 23.44 -13.80 24.16
CA CYS A 193 23.15 -12.69 25.09
C CYS A 193 22.18 -13.09 26.21
N CYS A 194 21.37 -14.14 26.02
CA CYS A 194 20.52 -14.67 27.07
C CYS A 194 21.28 -15.45 28.17
N ARG A 195 22.60 -15.67 28.01
CA ARG A 195 23.45 -16.46 28.93
C ARG A 195 24.58 -15.60 29.49
N ASN A 196 25.03 -15.91 30.72
CA ASN A 196 26.19 -15.27 31.34
C ASN A 196 27.44 -16.17 31.37
N THR A 197 27.38 -17.37 30.77
CA THR A 197 28.50 -18.31 30.73
C THR A 197 29.40 -18.05 29.54
N GLN A 198 30.72 -18.07 29.77
CA GLN A 198 31.69 -18.20 28.67
C GLN A 198 31.48 -19.57 28.01
N MET A 199 31.08 -19.58 26.74
CA MET A 199 31.11 -20.79 25.92
C MET A 199 32.47 -20.88 25.24
N SER A 200 33.11 -22.04 25.32
CA SER A 200 34.26 -22.34 24.46
C SER A 200 33.80 -22.46 23.00
N ASP A 201 34.72 -22.21 22.06
CA ASP A 201 34.42 -22.30 20.62
C ASP A 201 33.91 -23.69 20.21
N VAL A 202 34.42 -24.74 20.85
CA VAL A 202 33.96 -26.13 20.64
C VAL A 202 32.51 -26.32 21.06
N MET A 203 32.12 -25.76 22.21
CA MET A 203 30.71 -25.78 22.65
C MET A 203 29.82 -24.93 21.74
N TYR A 204 30.32 -23.83 21.19
CA TYR A 204 29.57 -22.98 20.28
C TYR A 204 29.17 -23.74 18.99
N GLU A 205 30.09 -24.46 18.36
CA GLU A 205 29.78 -25.23 17.15
C GLU A 205 28.82 -26.40 17.41
N GLN A 206 28.97 -27.12 18.53
CA GLN A 206 28.00 -28.17 18.91
C GLN A 206 26.60 -27.58 19.16
N PHE A 207 26.53 -26.40 19.76
CA PHE A 207 25.29 -25.71 20.11
C PHE A 207 24.59 -25.02 18.93
N LYS A 208 25.35 -24.71 17.87
CA LYS A 208 24.88 -24.08 16.64
C LYS A 208 24.11 -25.06 15.74
N ASN A 209 24.44 -26.35 15.80
CA ASN A 209 23.91 -27.39 14.92
C ASN A 209 22.90 -28.34 15.60
N SER A 210 22.54 -28.13 16.87
CA SER A 210 21.55 -28.98 17.55
C SER A 210 20.12 -28.68 17.07
N SER A 211 19.23 -29.68 17.04
CA SER A 211 17.78 -29.50 16.75
C SER A 211 17.14 -28.48 17.70
N ASP A 212 17.51 -28.53 18.98
CA ASP A 212 17.07 -27.60 20.03
C ASP A 212 17.48 -26.15 19.73
N SER A 213 18.50 -25.94 18.90
CA SER A 213 18.91 -24.61 18.46
C SER A 213 17.85 -23.94 17.58
N SER A 214 17.19 -24.71 16.72
CA SER A 214 16.20 -24.18 15.78
C SER A 214 14.96 -23.70 16.53
N GLU A 215 14.41 -24.53 17.42
CA GLU A 215 13.25 -24.16 18.24
C GLU A 215 13.55 -22.98 19.17
N ALA A 216 14.77 -22.93 19.74
CA ALA A 216 15.20 -21.80 20.57
C ALA A 216 15.33 -20.49 19.78
N ARG A 217 15.83 -20.55 18.54
CA ARG A 217 15.89 -19.39 17.63
C ARG A 217 14.49 -18.87 17.34
N GLU A 218 13.56 -19.77 17.02
CA GLU A 218 12.20 -19.36 16.67
C GLU A 218 11.42 -18.82 17.86
N LYS A 219 11.64 -19.37 19.07
CA LYS A 219 11.12 -18.78 20.32
C LYS A 219 11.63 -17.35 20.57
N ILE A 220 12.88 -17.05 20.21
CA ILE A 220 13.42 -15.68 20.31
C ILE A 220 12.78 -14.81 19.23
N TRP A 221 12.69 -15.31 18.00
CA TRP A 221 12.10 -14.57 16.88
C TRP A 221 10.64 -14.20 17.17
N ASN A 222 9.80 -15.15 17.57
CA ASN A 222 8.39 -14.92 17.91
C ASN A 222 8.25 -13.86 19.01
N LYS A 223 9.12 -13.88 20.02
CA LYS A 223 9.15 -12.82 21.03
C LYS A 223 9.51 -11.45 20.45
N LEU A 224 10.42 -11.38 19.48
CA LEU A 224 10.72 -10.11 18.83
C LEU A 224 9.52 -9.61 18.03
N ILE A 225 8.84 -10.50 17.30
CA ILE A 225 7.60 -10.22 16.55
C ILE A 225 6.54 -9.65 17.49
N GLU A 226 6.23 -10.34 18.60
CA GLU A 226 5.30 -9.89 19.65
C GLU A 226 5.66 -8.52 20.27
N ASN A 227 6.93 -8.11 20.20
CA ASN A 227 7.42 -6.83 20.74
C ASN A 227 7.63 -5.76 19.65
N GLY A 228 7.07 -5.96 18.45
CA GLY A 228 7.02 -4.95 17.38
C GLY A 228 7.98 -5.18 16.21
N ALA A 229 8.72 -6.30 16.18
CA ALA A 229 9.51 -6.66 14.99
C ALA A 229 8.65 -7.18 13.83
N GLU A 230 7.35 -7.43 14.05
CA GLU A 230 6.41 -7.89 13.02
C GLU A 230 6.40 -6.97 11.79
N ILE A 231 6.45 -5.65 12.01
CA ILE A 231 6.41 -4.67 10.93
C ILE A 231 7.63 -4.80 10.01
N PHE A 232 8.78 -5.20 10.57
CA PHE A 232 10.01 -5.43 9.82
C PHE A 232 9.95 -6.72 8.98
N GLU A 233 9.38 -7.80 9.52
CA GLU A 233 9.15 -9.04 8.76
C GLU A 233 8.14 -8.81 7.64
N ASN A 234 7.03 -8.12 7.93
CA ASN A 234 6.03 -7.74 6.93
C ASN A 234 6.63 -6.92 5.79
N SER A 235 7.67 -6.12 6.06
CA SER A 235 8.39 -5.36 5.01
C SER A 235 9.19 -6.27 4.08
N PHE A 236 9.78 -7.35 4.58
CA PHE A 236 10.44 -8.35 3.75
C PHE A 236 9.45 -9.19 2.95
N ASP A 237 8.29 -9.53 3.53
CA ASP A 237 7.21 -10.22 2.82
C ASP A 237 6.63 -9.36 1.69
N SER A 238 6.37 -8.08 1.97
CA SER A 238 6.01 -7.07 0.96
C SER A 238 7.09 -6.96 -0.12
N HIS A 239 8.38 -6.97 0.26
CA HIS A 239 9.49 -7.02 -0.70
C HIS A 239 9.43 -8.23 -1.63
N ASN A 240 9.26 -9.43 -1.07
CA ASN A 240 9.19 -10.66 -1.85
C ASN A 240 7.99 -10.67 -2.80
N ASN A 241 6.81 -10.27 -2.31
CA ASN A 241 5.58 -10.25 -3.09
C ASN A 241 5.63 -9.24 -4.25
N GLU A 242 6.09 -8.01 -3.99
CA GLU A 242 6.24 -7.00 -5.04
C GLU A 242 7.33 -7.40 -6.05
N THR A 243 8.40 -8.06 -5.62
CA THR A 243 9.43 -8.57 -6.54
C THR A 243 8.85 -9.65 -7.45
N LYS A 244 8.00 -10.55 -6.94
CA LYS A 244 7.28 -11.55 -7.75
C LYS A 244 6.34 -10.88 -8.78
N ASP A 245 5.60 -9.85 -8.38
CA ASP A 245 4.73 -9.09 -9.30
C ASP A 245 5.54 -8.42 -10.42
N LEU A 246 6.66 -7.76 -10.07
CA LEU A 246 7.57 -7.18 -11.05
C LEU A 246 8.12 -8.23 -12.02
N GLN A 247 8.44 -9.44 -11.53
CA GLN A 247 8.92 -10.53 -12.37
C GLN A 247 7.84 -10.99 -13.36
N GLN A 248 6.61 -11.20 -12.89
CA GLN A 248 5.47 -11.53 -13.76
C GLN A 248 5.22 -10.44 -14.81
N ARG A 249 5.34 -9.17 -14.41
CA ARG A 249 5.18 -8.03 -15.32
C ARG A 249 6.25 -7.97 -16.39
N LEU A 250 7.53 -8.17 -16.04
CA LEU A 250 8.62 -8.26 -17.02
C LEU A 250 8.36 -9.40 -18.00
N GLU A 251 7.89 -10.54 -17.50
CA GLU A 251 7.58 -11.72 -18.31
C GLU A 251 6.43 -11.50 -19.29
N LYS A 252 5.39 -10.80 -18.84
CA LYS A 252 4.28 -10.38 -19.68
C LYS A 252 4.73 -9.44 -20.80
N ILE A 253 5.56 -8.44 -20.47
CA ILE A 253 6.12 -7.49 -21.48
C ILE A 253 6.93 -8.26 -22.53
N ARG A 254 7.83 -9.15 -22.08
CA ARG A 254 8.64 -10.00 -22.95
C ARG A 254 7.78 -10.85 -23.88
N SER A 255 6.80 -11.58 -23.33
CA SER A 255 5.92 -12.46 -24.10
C SER A 255 5.13 -11.68 -25.15
N ASN A 256 4.55 -10.53 -24.76
CA ASN A 256 3.80 -9.66 -25.65
C ASN A 256 4.67 -9.15 -26.80
N PHE A 257 5.90 -8.72 -26.52
CA PHE A 257 6.82 -8.23 -27.53
C PHE A 257 7.20 -9.32 -28.54
N LEU A 258 7.56 -10.52 -28.07
CA LEU A 258 7.94 -11.63 -28.94
C LEU A 258 6.76 -12.07 -29.82
N GLN A 259 5.57 -12.28 -29.24
CA GLN A 259 4.37 -12.67 -30.00
C GLN A 259 3.96 -11.58 -31.01
N ALA A 260 4.04 -10.31 -30.64
CA ALA A 260 3.72 -9.21 -31.55
C ALA A 260 4.73 -9.11 -32.70
N THR A 261 6.02 -9.32 -32.41
CA THR A 261 7.08 -9.33 -33.43
C THR A 261 6.92 -10.52 -34.37
N GLU A 262 6.74 -11.72 -33.83
CA GLU A 262 6.48 -12.95 -34.60
C GLU A 262 5.27 -12.74 -35.52
N LYS A 263 4.11 -12.38 -34.97
CA LYS A 263 2.88 -12.12 -35.74
C LYS A 263 3.08 -11.11 -36.86
N MET A 264 3.85 -10.04 -36.62
CA MET A 264 4.15 -9.04 -37.64
C MET A 264 5.02 -9.60 -38.77
N LEU A 265 6.00 -10.45 -38.46
CA LEU A 265 6.87 -11.08 -39.42
C LEU A 265 6.16 -12.21 -40.19
N THR A 266 5.26 -12.95 -39.53
CA THR A 266 4.49 -14.05 -40.12
C THR A 266 3.62 -13.59 -41.31
N ILE A 267 3.19 -12.32 -41.32
CA ILE A 267 2.41 -11.73 -42.42
C ILE A 267 3.13 -11.85 -43.78
N LYS A 268 4.47 -11.89 -43.79
CA LYS A 268 5.27 -11.98 -45.03
C LYS A 268 5.88 -13.37 -45.30
N GLY A 269 5.70 -14.34 -44.40
CA GLY A 269 6.16 -15.71 -44.55
C GLY A 269 6.29 -16.44 -43.22
N ASN A 270 6.58 -17.73 -43.22
CA ASN A 270 6.74 -18.49 -41.96
C ASN A 270 7.96 -17.99 -41.18
N VAL A 271 7.72 -17.59 -39.93
CA VAL A 271 8.73 -17.10 -39.00
C VAL A 271 8.43 -17.68 -37.63
N ASP A 272 9.45 -18.29 -36.99
CA ASP A 272 9.38 -18.71 -35.60
C ASP A 272 10.33 -17.85 -34.78
N LEU A 273 9.80 -17.20 -33.74
CA LEU A 273 10.58 -16.37 -32.81
C LEU A 273 10.27 -16.79 -31.38
N PHE A 274 11.25 -17.39 -30.72
CA PHE A 274 11.07 -17.83 -29.34
C PHE A 274 12.32 -17.61 -28.50
N MET A 275 12.12 -17.60 -27.18
CA MET A 275 13.20 -17.43 -26.21
C MET A 275 13.21 -18.62 -25.26
N VAL A 276 14.33 -19.35 -25.25
CA VAL A 276 14.61 -20.46 -24.34
C VAL A 276 15.21 -19.91 -23.05
N LYS A 277 14.76 -20.45 -21.93
CA LYS A 277 15.18 -20.07 -20.58
C LYS A 277 15.47 -21.31 -19.76
N GLU A 278 16.53 -22.01 -20.13
CA GLU A 278 17.03 -23.09 -19.30
C GLU A 278 18.01 -22.49 -18.28
N ASP A 279 18.20 -23.18 -17.15
CA ASP A 279 19.02 -22.64 -16.05
C ASP A 279 20.43 -22.28 -16.56
N LYS A 280 20.84 -21.02 -16.35
CA LYS A 280 22.10 -20.39 -16.84
C LYS A 280 22.26 -20.31 -18.37
N PHE A 281 21.21 -20.61 -19.13
CA PHE A 281 21.22 -20.55 -20.59
C PHE A 281 19.99 -19.79 -21.11
N GLU A 282 20.21 -18.53 -21.47
CA GLU A 282 19.21 -17.71 -22.13
C GLU A 282 19.53 -17.60 -23.61
N ARG A 283 18.54 -17.93 -24.44
CA ARG A 283 18.72 -17.91 -25.89
C ARG A 283 17.49 -17.35 -26.59
N LEU A 284 17.70 -16.39 -27.48
CA LEU A 284 16.69 -15.90 -28.41
C LEU A 284 16.99 -16.47 -29.80
N GLU A 285 16.05 -17.23 -30.37
CA GLU A 285 16.18 -17.84 -31.70
C GLU A 285 15.13 -17.26 -32.64
N LEU A 286 15.55 -16.97 -33.87
CA LEU A 286 14.69 -16.57 -34.97
C LEU A 286 15.01 -17.42 -36.21
N THR A 287 13.98 -18.02 -36.80
CA THR A 287 14.04 -18.65 -38.13
C THR A 287 13.09 -17.91 -39.06
N SER A 288 13.55 -17.51 -40.25
CA SER A 288 12.71 -16.75 -41.19
C SER A 288 13.10 -16.97 -42.64
N ASN A 289 12.25 -17.70 -43.37
CA ASN A 289 12.41 -17.90 -44.81
C ASN A 289 12.24 -16.58 -45.58
N PHE A 290 11.35 -15.70 -45.12
CA PHE A 290 11.09 -14.40 -45.74
C PHE A 290 12.32 -13.48 -45.71
N LEU A 291 13.06 -13.48 -44.60
CA LEU A 291 14.26 -12.65 -44.45
C LEU A 291 15.52 -13.30 -45.03
N GLY A 292 15.42 -14.52 -45.57
CA GLY A 292 16.58 -15.30 -46.02
C GLY A 292 17.48 -15.75 -44.86
N VAL A 293 16.92 -15.87 -43.64
CA VAL A 293 17.64 -16.23 -42.42
C VAL A 293 17.25 -17.64 -42.03
N SER A 294 18.12 -18.62 -42.30
CA SER A 294 17.89 -20.01 -41.93
C SER A 294 17.81 -20.19 -40.41
N LYS A 295 18.72 -19.54 -39.67
CA LYS A 295 18.72 -19.47 -38.21
C LYS A 295 19.53 -18.26 -37.74
N PHE A 296 18.94 -17.47 -36.86
CA PHE A 296 19.62 -16.45 -36.08
C PHE A 296 19.47 -16.76 -34.59
N GLU A 297 20.55 -16.63 -33.84
CA GLU A 297 20.61 -17.01 -32.43
C GLU A 297 21.43 -15.96 -31.66
N ILE A 298 20.85 -15.42 -30.60
CA ILE A 298 21.56 -14.65 -29.58
C ILE A 298 21.50 -15.47 -28.30
N LYS A 299 22.64 -15.82 -27.73
CA LYS A 299 22.71 -16.61 -26.49
C LYS A 299 23.59 -15.95 -25.45
N ARG A 300 23.23 -16.14 -24.18
CA ARG A 300 24.09 -15.90 -23.02
C ARG A 300 24.51 -17.25 -22.44
N GLU A 301 25.82 -17.43 -22.28
CA GLU A 301 26.41 -18.58 -21.58
C GLU A 301 26.95 -18.11 -20.22
N GLY A 302 26.31 -18.55 -19.13
CA GLY A 302 26.80 -18.27 -17.78
C GLY A 302 26.90 -16.78 -17.43
N ASN A 303 28.06 -16.37 -16.89
CA ASN A 303 28.30 -15.02 -16.36
C ASN A 303 28.89 -14.04 -17.38
N ASP A 304 29.07 -14.43 -18.65
CA ASP A 304 29.76 -13.64 -19.68
C ASP A 304 28.97 -12.42 -20.20
N PHE A 305 28.03 -11.91 -19.40
CA PHE A 305 27.30 -10.70 -19.72
C PHE A 305 27.97 -9.47 -19.11
N SER A 306 28.97 -8.92 -19.80
CA SER A 306 29.46 -7.58 -19.49
C SER A 306 28.48 -6.55 -20.07
N GLY A 307 27.41 -6.23 -19.32
CA GLY A 307 26.59 -5.07 -19.62
C GLY A 307 27.47 -3.83 -19.79
N ILE A 308 27.13 -2.97 -20.76
CA ILE A 308 27.91 -1.75 -21.07
C ILE A 308 27.83 -0.72 -19.93
N ASP A 309 26.81 -0.81 -19.06
CA ASP A 309 26.62 0.14 -17.97
C ASP A 309 27.56 -0.16 -16.78
N ASP A 310 28.53 0.73 -16.58
CA ASP A 310 29.43 0.74 -15.43
C ASP A 310 28.71 0.89 -14.08
N ARG A 311 27.41 1.25 -14.08
CA ARG A 311 26.60 1.45 -12.87
C ARG A 311 25.94 0.17 -12.34
N GLY A 312 26.08 -0.96 -13.04
CA GLY A 312 25.61 -2.27 -12.57
C GLY A 312 24.23 -2.68 -13.10
N ALA A 313 23.69 -3.79 -12.57
CA ALA A 313 22.39 -4.31 -12.96
C ALA A 313 21.26 -3.37 -12.52
N LEU A 314 21.36 -2.83 -11.31
CA LEU A 314 20.37 -1.95 -10.69
C LEU A 314 21.04 -0.69 -10.14
N PRO A 315 21.28 0.33 -10.98
CA PRO A 315 21.82 1.60 -10.53
C PRO A 315 20.93 2.22 -9.45
N ASN A 316 21.55 2.63 -8.33
CA ASN A 316 20.84 3.29 -7.24
C ASN A 316 20.17 4.58 -7.74
N ASN A 317 18.91 4.78 -7.35
CA ASN A 317 18.12 5.97 -7.66
C ASN A 317 17.97 6.28 -9.17
N ALA A 318 18.18 5.30 -10.05
CA ALA A 318 17.96 5.50 -11.48
C ALA A 318 16.48 5.79 -11.75
N SER A 319 16.23 6.97 -12.32
CA SER A 319 14.91 7.37 -12.76
C SER A 319 14.50 6.59 -14.01
N ILE A 320 13.20 6.63 -14.33
CA ILE A 320 12.70 6.08 -15.60
C ILE A 320 13.43 6.69 -16.80
N ASN A 321 13.83 7.97 -16.73
CA ASN A 321 14.54 8.63 -17.82
C ASN A 321 15.99 8.13 -17.97
N ASP A 322 16.68 7.86 -16.87
CA ASP A 322 18.03 7.27 -16.91
C ASP A 322 17.96 5.88 -17.57
N TRP A 323 16.96 5.09 -17.19
CA TRP A 323 16.71 3.79 -17.80
C TRP A 323 16.32 3.88 -19.28
N LYS A 324 15.51 4.87 -19.69
CA LYS A 324 15.20 5.11 -21.11
C LYS A 324 16.43 5.48 -21.93
N GLN A 325 17.37 6.23 -21.35
CA GLN A 325 18.63 6.54 -22.02
C GLN A 325 19.50 5.29 -22.17
N ASN A 326 19.51 4.42 -21.17
CA ASN A 326 20.22 3.13 -21.22
C ASN A 326 19.61 2.16 -22.24
N PHE A 327 18.28 2.14 -22.32
CA PHE A 327 17.50 1.27 -23.21
C PHE A 327 17.20 1.94 -24.56
N LYS A 328 18.04 2.88 -24.99
CA LYS A 328 17.81 3.58 -26.26
C LYS A 328 18.07 2.64 -27.44
N LEU A 329 17.14 2.61 -28.40
CA LEU A 329 17.34 1.89 -29.65
C LEU A 329 18.60 2.41 -30.39
N PRO A 330 19.40 1.50 -30.98
CA PRO A 330 20.53 1.90 -31.81
C PRO A 330 20.03 2.70 -33.02
N ASP A 331 20.81 3.67 -33.49
CA ASP A 331 20.43 4.46 -34.67
C ASP A 331 20.23 3.53 -35.89
N LEU A 332 18.97 3.38 -36.30
CA LEU A 332 18.54 2.50 -37.41
C LEU A 332 18.73 3.13 -38.79
N GLY A 333 19.49 4.24 -38.87
CA GLY A 333 19.84 4.90 -40.13
C GLY A 333 18.95 6.10 -40.45
N SER A 334 19.15 7.21 -39.72
CA SER A 334 19.00 8.53 -40.33
C SER A 334 20.09 8.62 -41.40
N LYS A 335 19.72 8.62 -42.70
CA LYS A 335 20.66 8.95 -43.77
C LYS A 335 21.27 10.31 -43.41
N ASN A 336 22.56 10.32 -43.07
CA ASN A 336 23.33 11.50 -42.71
C ASN A 336 23.13 12.61 -43.74
N SER A 337 22.10 13.43 -43.53
CA SER A 337 21.95 14.72 -44.19
C SER A 337 22.77 15.71 -43.37
N SER A 338 24.08 15.53 -43.37
CA SER A 338 25.02 16.55 -42.91
C SER A 338 24.95 17.74 -43.86
N LYS A 339 23.86 18.51 -43.81
CA LYS A 339 23.78 19.85 -44.37
C LYS A 339 24.72 20.72 -43.54
N LYS A 340 25.90 20.99 -44.10
CA LYS A 340 26.78 22.10 -43.68
C LYS A 340 25.92 23.37 -43.58
N ARG A 341 25.60 23.79 -42.36
CA ARG A 341 24.82 25.01 -42.10
C ARG A 341 25.76 26.21 -42.32
N LYS A 342 25.67 26.84 -43.49
CA LYS A 342 26.20 28.20 -43.72
C LYS A 342 25.32 29.15 -42.87
N ARG A 343 25.92 29.80 -41.87
CA ARG A 343 25.28 30.92 -41.15
C ARG A 343 25.07 32.06 -42.15
N ILE A 344 23.83 32.47 -42.36
CA ILE A 344 23.48 33.81 -42.84
C ILE A 344 22.61 34.40 -41.73
N ILE A 345 23.10 35.52 -41.20
CA ILE A 345 22.38 36.46 -40.34
C ILE A 345 21.59 37.33 -41.31
N ASP A 346 20.31 37.56 -41.06
CA ASP A 346 19.68 38.85 -41.38
C ASP A 346 18.37 39.02 -40.60
N ASP A 347 18.26 40.23 -40.06
CA ASP A 347 17.16 40.81 -39.32
C ASP A 347 15.94 41.07 -40.21
N SER A 348 14.75 41.13 -39.60
CA SER A 348 13.78 42.23 -39.74
C SER A 348 12.32 41.78 -39.62
N SER A 349 11.61 42.61 -38.86
CA SER A 349 10.17 42.75 -38.62
C SER A 349 9.27 42.77 -39.86
N SER A 350 7.99 42.41 -39.69
CA SER A 350 6.85 43.32 -39.96
C SER A 350 5.50 42.61 -39.73
N ASP A 351 4.58 43.38 -39.15
CA ASP A 351 3.13 43.18 -39.03
C ASP A 351 2.41 43.04 -40.38
N GLU A 352 1.24 42.37 -40.40
CA GLU A 352 -0.10 42.96 -40.61
C GLU A 352 -1.17 41.93 -41.07
N ASP A 353 -2.41 42.35 -40.84
CA ASP A 353 -3.72 41.70 -40.86
C ASP A 353 -4.22 41.16 -42.23
N GLU A 354 -5.26 40.31 -42.22
CA GLU A 354 -6.56 40.64 -42.84
C GLU A 354 -7.62 39.51 -42.72
N GLU A 355 -8.86 39.96 -42.49
CA GLU A 355 -10.12 39.22 -42.42
C GLU A 355 -10.61 38.71 -43.80
N HIS A 356 -11.47 37.68 -43.82
CA HIS A 356 -12.54 37.61 -44.82
C HIS A 356 -13.75 36.76 -44.36
N ASP A 357 -14.89 37.45 -44.30
CA ASP A 357 -16.27 36.96 -44.22
C ASP A 357 -16.69 36.12 -45.45
N LEU A 358 -17.71 35.25 -45.30
CA LEU A 358 -18.87 35.12 -46.22
C LEU A 358 -19.82 33.92 -45.88
N ASN A 359 -20.97 34.27 -45.29
CA ASN A 359 -22.36 33.85 -45.60
C ASN A 359 -22.66 32.62 -46.50
N LYS A 360 -23.62 31.78 -46.06
CA LYS A 360 -24.83 31.45 -46.86
C LYS A 360 -26.00 30.80 -46.08
N LYS A 361 -27.15 31.46 -46.21
CA LYS A 361 -28.56 31.09 -45.92
C LYS A 361 -29.00 29.74 -46.53
N SER A 362 -29.99 29.10 -45.91
CA SER A 362 -31.29 28.79 -46.55
C SER A 362 -32.32 28.24 -45.54
N THR A 363 -33.58 28.57 -45.81
CA THR A 363 -34.74 28.59 -44.92
C THR A 363 -35.76 27.49 -45.26
N ASN A 364 -36.67 27.24 -44.31
CA ASN A 364 -38.11 27.00 -44.49
C ASN A 364 -38.73 25.59 -44.69
N ASN A 365 -39.56 25.26 -43.68
CA ASN A 365 -41.01 24.98 -43.71
C ASN A 365 -41.64 23.61 -44.04
N SER A 366 -42.59 23.30 -43.14
CA SER A 366 -43.98 22.84 -43.36
C SER A 366 -44.34 21.36 -43.14
N LYS A 367 -45.09 21.16 -42.04
CA LYS A 367 -46.45 20.60 -41.91
C LYS A 367 -46.85 19.26 -42.57
N ASN A 368 -47.48 18.47 -41.69
CA ASN A 368 -48.77 17.76 -41.80
C ASN A 368 -48.80 16.22 -41.96
N ASP A 369 -49.55 15.64 -41.01
CA ASP A 369 -50.56 14.57 -41.10
C ASP A 369 -50.16 13.16 -41.57
N SER A 370 -50.32 12.16 -40.67
CA SER A 370 -51.59 11.43 -40.53
C SER A 370 -51.44 10.04 -39.87
N ALA A 371 -52.40 9.77 -38.98
CA ALA A 371 -53.14 8.51 -38.76
C ALA A 371 -52.42 7.17 -38.45
N GLY A 372 -52.87 6.54 -37.35
CA GLY A 372 -53.04 5.08 -37.33
C GLY A 372 -52.99 4.34 -35.98
N LYS A 373 -54.12 4.33 -35.26
CA LYS A 373 -54.73 3.19 -34.49
C LYS A 373 -53.80 2.31 -33.61
N GLY A 374 -53.96 2.18 -32.29
CA GLY A 374 -55.17 1.88 -31.49
C GLY A 374 -55.30 0.36 -31.24
N ILE A 375 -55.15 -0.17 -30.02
CA ILE A 375 -56.18 -0.77 -29.09
C ILE A 375 -55.37 -1.47 -27.96
N LYS A 376 -55.51 -1.29 -26.62
CA LYS A 376 -56.59 -1.29 -25.58
C LYS A 376 -57.02 -2.67 -25.03
N MET A 377 -56.88 -2.89 -23.70
CA MET A 377 -57.89 -3.40 -22.71
C MET A 377 -57.24 -3.57 -21.31
N LYS A 378 -57.65 -2.91 -20.21
CA LYS A 378 -58.87 -2.87 -19.35
C LYS A 378 -58.78 -3.78 -18.10
N THR A 379 -58.45 -3.22 -16.93
CA THR A 379 -59.32 -2.84 -15.77
C THR A 379 -59.78 -3.97 -14.84
N LYS A 380 -59.50 -3.85 -13.53
CA LYS A 380 -60.56 -3.69 -12.50
C LYS A 380 -60.00 -3.26 -11.13
N LYS A 381 -60.61 -2.22 -10.58
CA LYS A 381 -60.60 -1.82 -9.17
C LYS A 381 -61.97 -2.22 -8.63
N VAL A 382 -62.04 -2.91 -7.49
CA VAL A 382 -63.29 -3.04 -6.72
C VAL A 382 -62.95 -2.79 -5.26
N SER A 383 -63.57 -1.75 -4.73
CA SER A 383 -63.72 -1.39 -3.33
C SER A 383 -64.89 -2.14 -2.70
N ALA A 384 -64.78 -2.58 -1.45
CA ALA A 384 -65.90 -2.56 -0.50
C ALA A 384 -65.42 -2.78 0.94
N SER A 385 -65.93 -1.93 1.82
CA SER A 385 -65.94 -1.94 3.28
C SER A 385 -66.67 -3.13 3.90
N LEU A 386 -66.32 -3.54 5.12
CA LEU A 386 -67.28 -3.69 6.24
C LEU A 386 -66.59 -4.15 7.54
N THR A 387 -66.91 -3.45 8.62
CA THR A 387 -66.56 -3.66 10.02
C THR A 387 -67.25 -4.88 10.64
N LYS A 388 -66.53 -5.68 11.45
CA LYS A 388 -67.11 -6.42 12.59
C LYS A 388 -66.01 -6.80 13.60
N LYS A 389 -66.33 -6.65 14.89
CA LYS A 389 -65.51 -6.99 16.06
C LYS A 389 -65.28 -8.50 16.12
N GLU A 390 -64.04 -8.94 16.28
CA GLU A 390 -63.68 -10.33 16.55
C GLU A 390 -63.32 -10.51 18.03
N GLU A 391 -64.07 -11.40 18.68
CA GLU A 391 -63.73 -11.99 19.98
C GLU A 391 -62.41 -12.76 19.87
N SER A 392 -61.60 -12.75 20.94
CA SER A 392 -60.24 -13.28 20.86
C SER A 392 -60.23 -14.81 20.67
N ILE A 393 -59.43 -15.26 19.70
CA ILE A 393 -59.17 -16.65 19.32
C ILE A 393 -58.82 -17.57 20.52
N HIS A 394 -58.31 -17.01 21.62
CA HIS A 394 -58.00 -17.78 22.82
C HIS A 394 -59.24 -18.33 23.54
N GLU A 395 -60.39 -17.68 23.39
CA GLU A 395 -61.62 -18.07 24.06
C GLU A 395 -62.36 -19.20 23.31
N ILE A 396 -62.21 -19.23 21.99
CA ILE A 396 -62.74 -20.31 21.13
C ILE A 396 -61.92 -21.59 21.30
N LYS A 397 -60.58 -21.49 21.39
CA LYS A 397 -59.69 -22.65 21.49
C LYS A 397 -59.82 -23.39 22.83
N ARG A 398 -60.13 -22.69 23.91
CA ARG A 398 -60.33 -23.30 25.24
C ARG A 398 -61.63 -24.11 25.34
N LYS A 399 -62.67 -23.73 24.58
CA LYS A 399 -63.97 -24.43 24.55
C LYS A 399 -63.97 -25.75 23.76
N HIS A 400 -62.98 -25.98 22.91
CA HIS A 400 -62.95 -27.14 21.99
C HIS A 400 -61.93 -28.23 22.34
N GLY A 401 -61.34 -28.20 23.56
CA GLY A 401 -60.51 -29.31 24.05
C GLY A 401 -59.24 -29.57 23.22
N VAL A 402 -58.75 -28.55 22.52
CA VAL A 402 -57.58 -28.69 21.64
C VAL A 402 -56.31 -28.57 22.48
N ASP A 403 -55.56 -29.66 22.57
CA ASP A 403 -54.25 -29.70 23.23
C ASP A 403 -53.26 -28.79 22.50
N HIS A 404 -52.94 -27.68 23.17
CA HIS A 404 -52.12 -26.61 22.62
C HIS A 404 -50.64 -27.03 22.49
N GLU A 405 -50.16 -27.94 23.34
CA GLU A 405 -48.78 -28.45 23.27
C GLU A 405 -48.61 -29.38 22.07
N ALA A 406 -49.57 -30.28 21.83
CA ALA A 406 -49.53 -31.15 20.67
C ALA A 406 -49.60 -30.37 19.34
N LEU A 407 -50.38 -29.29 19.29
CA LEU A 407 -50.43 -28.40 18.12
C LEU A 407 -49.16 -27.58 17.96
N GLN A 408 -48.58 -27.07 19.05
CA GLN A 408 -47.32 -26.33 19.00
C GLN A 408 -46.19 -27.23 18.47
N LYS A 409 -46.11 -28.47 18.95
CA LYS A 409 -45.10 -29.44 18.51
C LYS A 409 -45.28 -29.85 17.05
N LYS A 410 -46.52 -30.06 16.59
CA LYS A 410 -46.82 -30.30 15.16
C LYS A 410 -46.55 -29.08 14.29
N ARG A 411 -46.76 -27.87 14.82
CA ARG A 411 -46.44 -26.63 14.12
C ARG A 411 -44.94 -26.43 13.95
N GLU A 412 -44.13 -26.75 14.96
CA GLU A 412 -42.67 -26.69 14.87
C GLU A 412 -42.12 -27.69 13.83
N VAL A 413 -42.70 -28.90 13.74
CA VAL A 413 -42.36 -29.87 12.69
C VAL A 413 -42.76 -29.36 11.30
N LEU A 414 -43.97 -28.80 11.16
CA LEU A 414 -44.43 -28.23 9.89
C LEU A 414 -43.62 -26.99 9.47
N GLU A 415 -43.24 -26.12 10.40
CA GLU A 415 -42.39 -24.96 10.12
C GLU A 415 -40.98 -25.40 9.68
N ALA A 416 -40.42 -26.46 10.28
CA ALA A 416 -39.15 -27.04 9.86
C ALA A 416 -39.23 -27.70 8.47
N GLU A 417 -40.31 -28.41 8.16
CA GLU A 417 -40.55 -28.99 6.82
C GLU A 417 -40.80 -27.91 5.76
N GLU A 418 -41.54 -26.85 6.10
CA GLU A 418 -41.80 -25.71 5.22
C GLU A 418 -40.53 -24.88 4.97
N GLU A 419 -39.66 -24.74 5.98
CA GLU A 419 -38.36 -24.07 5.83
C GLU A 419 -37.39 -24.93 5.01
N GLY A 420 -37.43 -26.26 5.17
CA GLY A 420 -36.70 -27.21 4.32
C GLY A 420 -37.14 -27.15 2.85
N THR A 421 -38.45 -27.16 2.59
CA THR A 421 -38.97 -27.04 1.21
C THR A 421 -38.76 -25.66 0.60
N LYS A 422 -38.84 -24.57 1.39
CA LYS A 422 -38.44 -23.23 0.93
C LYS A 422 -36.96 -23.17 0.60
N MET A 423 -36.11 -23.86 1.36
CA MET A 423 -34.68 -23.94 1.08
C MET A 423 -34.38 -24.71 -0.20
N THR A 424 -35.05 -25.84 -0.43
CA THR A 424 -34.90 -26.59 -1.69
C THR A 424 -35.41 -25.77 -2.87
N ALA A 425 -36.56 -25.10 -2.74
CA ALA A 425 -37.09 -24.20 -3.77
C ALA A 425 -36.17 -22.99 -4.01
N TYR A 426 -35.53 -22.44 -2.98
CA TYR A 426 -34.56 -21.36 -3.11
C TYR A 426 -33.26 -21.84 -3.77
N GLN A 427 -32.80 -23.05 -3.46
CA GLN A 427 -31.65 -23.67 -4.14
C GLN A 427 -31.94 -23.94 -5.61
N ASP A 428 -33.17 -24.37 -5.95
CA ASP A 428 -33.60 -24.55 -7.34
C ASP A 428 -33.78 -23.20 -8.07
N GLU A 429 -34.28 -22.16 -7.39
CA GLU A 429 -34.36 -20.79 -7.94
C GLU A 429 -32.96 -20.18 -8.13
N VAL A 430 -32.01 -20.45 -7.22
CA VAL A 430 -30.59 -20.07 -7.37
C VAL A 430 -29.93 -20.84 -8.53
N ARG A 431 -30.34 -22.09 -8.78
CA ARG A 431 -29.88 -22.92 -9.91
C ARG A 431 -30.43 -22.43 -11.25
N GLU A 432 -31.68 -21.96 -11.30
CA GLU A 432 -32.30 -21.34 -12.49
C GLU A 432 -31.82 -19.90 -12.77
N LEU A 433 -31.32 -19.18 -11.75
CA LEU A 433 -30.85 -17.79 -11.87
C LEU A 433 -29.36 -17.64 -12.20
N LEU A 434 -28.59 -18.73 -12.25
CA LEU A 434 -27.33 -18.75 -12.99
C LEU A 434 -27.67 -18.83 -14.48
N PRO A 435 -27.43 -17.77 -15.28
CA PRO A 435 -27.85 -17.78 -16.67
C PRO A 435 -27.29 -19.01 -17.37
N ALA A 436 -28.12 -19.72 -18.16
CA ALA A 436 -27.64 -20.77 -19.08
C ALA A 436 -26.50 -20.28 -20.01
N GLU A 437 -26.33 -18.95 -20.11
CA GLU A 437 -25.23 -18.26 -20.79
C GLU A 437 -23.86 -18.40 -20.09
N VAL A 438 -23.82 -18.63 -18.77
CA VAL A 438 -22.57 -18.85 -18.00
C VAL A 438 -22.05 -20.26 -18.26
N ALA A 439 -22.93 -21.26 -18.32
CA ALA A 439 -22.57 -22.64 -18.68
C ALA A 439 -22.08 -22.79 -20.14
N ASN A 440 -22.36 -21.81 -21.01
CA ASN A 440 -21.94 -21.78 -22.41
C ASN A 440 -20.70 -20.89 -22.67
N MET A 441 -20.09 -20.31 -21.64
CA MET A 441 -18.81 -19.63 -21.82
C MET A 441 -17.67 -20.65 -21.75
N ASP A 442 -17.01 -20.90 -22.89
CA ASP A 442 -15.77 -21.69 -23.02
C ASP A 442 -14.57 -21.15 -22.21
N ILE A 443 -14.82 -20.19 -21.31
CA ILE A 443 -13.86 -19.57 -20.39
C ILE A 443 -14.20 -20.01 -18.95
N TYR A 444 -14.58 -21.27 -18.76
CA TYR A 444 -14.60 -21.87 -17.43
C TYR A 444 -13.18 -22.32 -17.11
N THR A 445 -12.39 -21.45 -16.50
CA THR A 445 -11.14 -21.85 -15.86
C THR A 445 -11.46 -22.57 -14.55
N GLU A 446 -10.64 -23.54 -14.18
CA GLU A 446 -10.70 -24.23 -12.88
C GLU A 446 -10.77 -23.23 -11.72
N GLU A 447 -9.97 -22.16 -11.80
CA GLU A 447 -9.96 -21.04 -10.85
C GLU A 447 -11.34 -20.36 -10.68
N LEU A 448 -12.13 -20.20 -11.75
CA LEU A 448 -13.46 -19.61 -11.66
C LEU A 448 -14.46 -20.54 -10.97
N SER A 449 -14.30 -21.86 -11.18
CA SER A 449 -15.08 -22.88 -10.51
C SER A 449 -14.81 -22.88 -9.01
N ASP A 450 -13.53 -22.80 -8.62
CA ASP A 450 -13.11 -22.78 -7.23
C ASP A 450 -13.68 -21.58 -6.47
N HIS A 451 -13.62 -20.37 -7.07
CA HIS A 451 -14.20 -19.17 -6.44
C HIS A 451 -15.73 -19.25 -6.34
N LEU A 452 -16.42 -19.86 -7.31
CA LEU A 452 -17.88 -20.08 -7.22
C LEU A 452 -18.25 -21.11 -6.16
N GLU A 453 -17.42 -22.12 -5.94
CA GLU A 453 -17.61 -23.09 -4.87
C GLU A 453 -17.36 -22.44 -3.50
N GLU A 454 -16.34 -21.59 -3.38
CA GLU A 454 -16.07 -20.80 -2.17
C GLU A 454 -17.25 -19.86 -1.84
N ILE A 455 -17.77 -19.13 -2.83
CA ILE A 455 -18.96 -18.28 -2.64
C ILE A 455 -20.15 -19.11 -2.16
N ARG A 456 -20.41 -20.27 -2.77
CA ARG A 456 -21.54 -21.15 -2.39
C ARG A 456 -21.40 -21.66 -0.97
N ALA A 457 -20.22 -22.15 -0.59
CA ALA A 457 -19.95 -22.60 0.77
C ALA A 457 -20.18 -21.46 1.78
N LYS A 458 -19.76 -20.23 1.45
CA LYS A 458 -19.96 -19.07 2.31
C LYS A 458 -21.42 -18.62 2.38
N GLU A 459 -22.20 -18.76 1.31
CA GLU A 459 -23.65 -18.49 1.32
C GLU A 459 -24.40 -19.44 2.26
N GLU A 460 -24.03 -20.71 2.25
CA GLU A 460 -24.59 -21.73 3.15
C GLU A 460 -24.25 -21.42 4.62
N GLU A 461 -22.98 -21.11 4.91
CA GLU A 461 -22.52 -20.70 6.24
C GLU A 461 -23.28 -19.46 6.76
N VAL A 462 -23.44 -18.43 5.93
CA VAL A 462 -24.20 -17.21 6.27
C VAL A 462 -25.67 -17.52 6.56
N LEU A 463 -26.26 -18.48 5.84
CA LEU A 463 -27.64 -18.89 6.08
C LEU A 463 -27.80 -19.63 7.42
N GLU A 464 -26.85 -20.48 7.78
CA GLU A 464 -26.81 -21.11 9.11
C GLU A 464 -26.71 -20.04 10.21
N TYR A 465 -25.84 -19.04 10.03
CA TYR A 465 -25.73 -17.92 10.95
C TYR A 465 -27.00 -17.07 11.04
N LYS A 466 -27.70 -16.87 9.92
CA LYS A 466 -29.02 -16.21 9.92
C LYS A 466 -30.03 -17.00 10.75
N SER A 467 -30.02 -18.33 10.64
CA SER A 467 -30.88 -19.21 11.43
C SER A 467 -30.52 -19.17 12.92
N ALA A 468 -29.23 -19.22 13.26
CA ALA A 468 -28.76 -19.13 14.63
C ALA A 468 -29.14 -17.79 15.29
N ALA A 469 -28.89 -16.66 14.61
CA ALA A 469 -29.22 -15.33 15.10
C ALA A 469 -30.73 -15.08 15.25
N LYS A 470 -31.58 -15.81 14.51
CA LYS A 470 -33.05 -15.77 14.67
C LYS A 470 -33.54 -16.57 15.89
N ARG A 471 -32.83 -17.63 16.29
CA ARG A 471 -33.20 -18.46 17.45
C ARG A 471 -32.99 -17.73 18.77
N THR A 472 -32.00 -16.83 18.84
CA THR A 472 -31.73 -15.99 20.01
C THR A 472 -32.72 -14.82 20.11
N LYS A 473 -33.87 -15.07 20.77
CA LYS A 473 -34.95 -14.07 20.94
C LYS A 473 -34.70 -13.06 22.07
N SER A 474 -33.89 -13.41 23.07
CA SER A 474 -33.54 -12.54 24.20
C SER A 474 -32.45 -11.53 23.79
N PRO A 475 -32.53 -10.25 24.21
CA PRO A 475 -31.47 -9.26 24.01
C PRO A 475 -30.36 -9.47 25.05
N ASP A 476 -29.66 -10.60 24.94
CA ASP A 476 -28.55 -10.98 25.81
C ASP A 476 -27.21 -11.03 25.04
N ILE A 477 -26.14 -11.35 25.77
CA ILE A 477 -24.78 -11.42 25.22
C ILE A 477 -24.69 -12.49 24.12
N GLU A 478 -25.43 -13.59 24.24
CA GLU A 478 -25.42 -14.70 23.28
C GLU A 478 -26.06 -14.30 21.95
N SER A 479 -27.14 -13.51 22.01
CA SER A 479 -27.76 -12.84 20.85
C SER A 479 -26.80 -11.84 20.20
N TRP A 480 -26.04 -11.07 21.00
CA TRP A 480 -25.03 -10.14 20.46
C TRP A 480 -23.92 -10.88 19.72
N ILE A 481 -23.40 -11.99 20.27
CA ILE A 481 -22.36 -12.83 19.67
C ILE A 481 -22.87 -13.49 18.38
N SER A 482 -24.07 -14.08 18.41
CA SER A 482 -24.66 -14.72 17.23
C SER A 482 -24.85 -13.73 16.08
N LYS A 483 -25.25 -12.48 16.39
CA LYS A 483 -25.32 -11.38 15.42
C LYS A 483 -23.94 -10.93 14.94
N GLU A 484 -22.90 -10.98 15.79
CA GLU A 484 -21.54 -10.62 15.37
C GLU A 484 -20.97 -11.63 14.35
N ILE A 485 -21.18 -12.92 14.59
CA ILE A 485 -20.79 -13.99 13.65
C ILE A 485 -21.51 -13.81 12.31
N LEU A 486 -22.83 -13.58 12.35
CA LEU A 486 -23.60 -13.31 11.13
C LEU A 486 -23.10 -12.06 10.38
N ARG A 487 -22.83 -10.97 11.11
CA ARG A 487 -22.31 -9.72 10.53
C ARG A 487 -20.97 -9.96 9.82
N GLN A 488 -20.05 -10.71 10.45
CA GLN A 488 -18.76 -11.04 9.86
C GLN A 488 -18.93 -11.88 8.59
N GLY A 489 -19.73 -12.94 8.63
CA GLY A 489 -20.01 -13.77 7.46
C GLY A 489 -20.61 -12.98 6.30
N LEU A 490 -21.53 -12.04 6.57
CA LEU A 490 -22.10 -11.15 5.54
C LEU A 490 -21.06 -10.23 4.89
N VAL A 491 -20.09 -9.72 5.67
CA VAL A 491 -19.02 -8.87 5.13
C VAL A 491 -18.05 -9.68 4.28
N GLU A 492 -17.64 -10.86 4.74
CA GLU A 492 -16.77 -11.77 4.01
C GLU A 492 -17.40 -12.19 2.67
N LEU A 493 -18.68 -12.58 2.71
CA LEU A 493 -19.44 -12.93 1.51
C LEU A 493 -19.56 -11.74 0.54
N GLY A 494 -19.81 -10.53 1.06
CA GLY A 494 -19.84 -9.32 0.24
C GLY A 494 -18.50 -9.03 -0.45
N ASN A 495 -17.37 -9.28 0.22
CA ASN A 495 -16.04 -9.13 -0.36
C ASN A 495 -15.77 -10.19 -1.45
N LEU A 496 -16.10 -11.46 -1.20
CA LEU A 496 -15.99 -12.52 -2.21
C LEU A 496 -16.76 -12.17 -3.49
N TYR A 497 -17.94 -11.55 -3.37
CA TYR A 497 -18.69 -11.07 -4.52
C TYR A 497 -18.02 -9.89 -5.26
N ILE A 498 -17.33 -8.99 -4.57
CA ILE A 498 -16.52 -7.93 -5.22
C ILE A 498 -15.36 -8.57 -5.98
N ASP A 499 -14.60 -9.45 -5.32
CA ASP A 499 -13.43 -10.11 -5.88
C ASP A 499 -13.80 -10.95 -7.10
N PHE A 500 -14.88 -11.74 -6.99
CA PHE A 500 -15.41 -12.51 -8.10
C PHE A 500 -15.87 -11.63 -9.27
N SER A 501 -16.40 -10.44 -8.99
CA SER A 501 -16.82 -9.49 -10.03
C SER A 501 -15.65 -9.02 -10.91
N ASN A 502 -14.41 -9.07 -10.40
CA ASN A 502 -13.22 -8.64 -11.12
C ASN A 502 -12.78 -9.61 -12.23
N PHE A 503 -13.21 -10.88 -12.17
CA PHE A 503 -13.04 -11.83 -13.29
C PHE A 503 -13.89 -11.46 -14.52
N PHE A 504 -14.88 -10.58 -14.35
CA PHE A 504 -15.86 -10.22 -15.36
C PHE A 504 -15.81 -8.73 -15.76
N PRO A 505 -14.64 -8.15 -16.06
CA PRO A 505 -14.50 -6.69 -16.16
C PRO A 505 -15.37 -6.04 -17.25
N GLN A 506 -15.72 -6.79 -18.30
CA GLN A 506 -16.48 -6.31 -19.45
C GLN A 506 -17.90 -6.90 -19.54
N TYR A 507 -18.27 -7.79 -18.63
CA TYR A 507 -19.47 -8.59 -18.78
C TYR A 507 -20.67 -7.99 -18.01
N PRO A 508 -21.90 -8.08 -18.56
CA PRO A 508 -23.13 -7.65 -17.88
C PRO A 508 -23.29 -8.22 -16.46
N GLN A 509 -22.78 -9.43 -16.25
CA GLN A 509 -22.82 -10.20 -15.01
C GLN A 509 -22.10 -9.52 -13.84
N ARG A 510 -21.07 -8.69 -14.11
CA ARG A 510 -20.36 -7.93 -13.05
C ARG A 510 -21.31 -7.09 -12.21
N HIS A 511 -22.33 -6.50 -12.83
CA HIS A 511 -23.35 -5.73 -12.12
C HIS A 511 -24.17 -6.58 -11.13
N ILE A 512 -24.44 -7.84 -11.48
CA ILE A 512 -25.21 -8.77 -10.64
C ILE A 512 -24.41 -9.07 -9.36
N PHE A 513 -23.13 -9.39 -9.50
CA PHE A 513 -22.25 -9.66 -8.36
C PHE A 513 -22.07 -8.43 -7.47
N LEU A 514 -21.83 -7.25 -8.06
CA LEU A 514 -21.76 -6.01 -7.29
C LEU A 514 -23.09 -5.67 -6.58
N SER A 515 -24.24 -5.99 -7.18
CA SER A 515 -25.54 -5.80 -6.53
C SER A 515 -25.75 -6.77 -5.36
N ARG A 516 -25.24 -8.00 -5.46
CA ARG A 516 -25.25 -8.97 -4.35
C ARG A 516 -24.33 -8.53 -3.22
N ALA A 517 -23.11 -8.07 -3.53
CA ALA A 517 -22.19 -7.49 -2.55
C ALA A 517 -22.85 -6.32 -1.78
N GLU A 518 -23.47 -5.39 -2.51
CA GLU A 518 -24.20 -4.26 -1.92
C GLU A 518 -25.28 -4.72 -0.94
N LYS A 519 -26.07 -5.74 -1.32
CA LYS A 519 -27.11 -6.33 -0.46
C LYS A 519 -26.51 -6.90 0.82
N TYR A 520 -25.43 -7.67 0.74
CA TYR A 520 -24.82 -8.28 1.92
C TYR A 520 -24.19 -7.24 2.86
N PHE A 521 -23.56 -6.18 2.34
CA PHE A 521 -23.08 -5.10 3.21
C PHE A 521 -24.23 -4.30 3.85
N LYS A 522 -25.37 -4.14 3.17
CA LYS A 522 -26.57 -3.53 3.76
C LYS A 522 -27.19 -4.41 4.84
N ASP A 523 -27.26 -5.72 4.62
CA ASP A 523 -27.69 -6.68 5.65
C ASP A 523 -26.75 -6.58 6.87
N ALA A 524 -25.43 -6.55 6.67
CA ALA A 524 -24.45 -6.40 7.75
C ALA A 524 -24.65 -5.08 8.52
N LEU A 525 -24.94 -3.98 7.81
CA LEU A 525 -25.25 -2.69 8.42
C LEU A 525 -26.51 -2.75 9.31
N GLN A 526 -27.53 -3.48 8.87
CA GLN A 526 -28.74 -3.70 9.66
C GLN A 526 -28.43 -4.53 10.93
N ILE A 527 -27.62 -5.58 10.82
CA ILE A 527 -27.20 -6.37 11.98
C ILE A 527 -26.44 -5.51 12.99
N ILE A 528 -25.56 -4.60 12.55
CA ILE A 528 -24.85 -3.66 13.42
C ILE A 528 -25.83 -2.73 14.14
N HIS A 529 -26.88 -2.25 13.45
CA HIS A 529 -27.91 -1.43 14.07
C HIS A 529 -28.63 -2.20 15.18
N ASP A 530 -29.00 -3.45 14.94
CA ASP A 530 -29.60 -4.30 15.95
C ASP A 530 -28.66 -4.56 17.15
N GLN A 531 -27.37 -4.78 16.89
CA GLN A 531 -26.36 -4.98 17.95
C GLN A 531 -26.21 -3.75 18.84
N ILE A 532 -26.32 -2.54 18.28
CA ILE A 532 -26.32 -1.29 19.06
C ILE A 532 -27.52 -1.26 20.01
N GLN A 533 -28.72 -1.60 19.50
CA GLN A 533 -29.94 -1.67 20.33
C GLN A 533 -29.84 -2.73 21.43
N ILE A 534 -29.28 -3.90 21.11
CA ILE A 534 -29.03 -4.97 22.10
C ILE A 534 -28.02 -4.49 23.15
N ASN A 535 -26.94 -3.82 22.75
CA ASN A 535 -25.94 -3.33 23.69
C ASN A 535 -26.51 -2.28 24.66
N GLU A 536 -27.42 -1.43 24.18
CA GLU A 536 -28.20 -0.49 25.01
C GLU A 536 -29.14 -1.19 25.99
N THR A 537 -29.58 -2.41 25.68
CA THR A 537 -30.49 -3.21 26.54
C THR A 537 -29.72 -4.05 27.56
N ILE A 538 -28.62 -4.69 27.16
CA ILE A 538 -27.77 -5.55 28.02
C ILE A 538 -27.13 -4.73 29.15
N SER A 539 -26.68 -3.52 28.84
CA SER A 539 -25.82 -2.77 29.74
C SER A 539 -26.65 -1.75 30.53
N GLY A 540 -27.14 -2.16 31.70
CA GLY A 540 -27.80 -1.24 32.64
C GLY A 540 -26.89 -0.08 33.07
N ASP A 541 -25.57 -0.26 32.98
CA ASP A 541 -24.56 0.78 33.19
C ASP A 541 -23.83 1.13 31.87
N ARG A 542 -24.15 2.32 31.34
CA ARG A 542 -23.49 2.90 30.15
C ARG A 542 -22.01 3.24 30.38
N ASN A 543 -21.56 3.27 31.63
CA ASN A 543 -20.16 3.53 31.97
C ASN A 543 -19.34 2.26 32.09
N SER A 544 -19.96 1.08 32.06
CA SER A 544 -19.24 -0.19 32.10
C SER A 544 -18.29 -0.32 30.91
N GLU A 545 -17.08 -0.82 31.17
CA GLU A 545 -16.04 -0.98 30.15
C GLU A 545 -16.51 -1.89 29.00
N GLY A 546 -17.27 -2.95 29.33
CA GLY A 546 -17.87 -3.84 28.34
C GLY A 546 -18.88 -3.14 27.41
N TYR A 547 -19.67 -2.18 27.91
CA TYR A 547 -20.57 -1.40 27.06
C TYR A 547 -19.80 -0.50 26.11
N LYS A 548 -18.79 0.21 26.61
CA LYS A 548 -17.93 1.10 25.81
C LYS A 548 -17.20 0.34 24.72
N GLN A 549 -16.61 -0.81 25.05
CA GLN A 549 -15.90 -1.67 24.09
C GLN A 549 -16.84 -2.20 23.00
N ARG A 550 -18.03 -2.72 23.36
CA ARG A 550 -19.02 -3.17 22.38
C ARG A 550 -19.52 -2.04 21.49
N LYS A 551 -19.81 -0.87 22.07
CA LYS A 551 -20.25 0.32 21.32
C LYS A 551 -19.18 0.77 20.32
N ARG A 552 -17.91 0.81 20.75
CA ARG A 552 -16.75 1.11 19.89
C ARG A 552 -16.64 0.12 18.74
N SER A 553 -16.70 -1.18 19.04
CA SER A 553 -16.67 -2.23 18.02
C SER A 553 -17.80 -2.06 17.00
N SER A 554 -19.04 -1.83 17.45
CA SER A 554 -20.18 -1.61 16.56
C SER A 554 -20.01 -0.35 15.68
N LEU A 555 -19.46 0.75 16.20
CA LEU A 555 -19.18 1.96 15.41
C LEU A 555 -18.11 1.73 14.35
N LEU A 556 -17.03 1.03 14.69
CA LEU A 556 -15.96 0.67 13.76
C LEU A 556 -16.50 -0.24 12.65
N CYS A 557 -17.25 -1.28 13.00
CA CYS A 557 -17.91 -2.17 12.06
C CYS A 557 -18.89 -1.42 11.15
N ARG A 558 -19.65 -0.45 11.70
CA ARG A 558 -20.56 0.40 10.91
C ARG A 558 -19.81 1.22 9.87
N SER A 559 -18.68 1.83 10.25
CA SER A 559 -17.85 2.58 9.31
C SER A 559 -17.26 1.69 8.22
N ARG A 560 -16.80 0.48 8.55
CA ARG A 560 -16.30 -0.51 7.58
C ARG A 560 -17.39 -0.93 6.59
N ALA A 561 -18.59 -1.25 7.07
CA ALA A 561 -19.72 -1.59 6.21
C ALA A 561 -20.05 -0.46 5.22
N PHE A 562 -20.10 0.80 5.67
CA PHE A 562 -20.27 1.94 4.77
C PHE A 562 -19.13 2.12 3.77
N THR A 563 -17.89 1.82 4.18
CA THR A 563 -16.72 1.88 3.29
C THR A 563 -16.87 0.85 2.17
N ASN A 564 -17.24 -0.39 2.48
CA ASN A 564 -17.44 -1.46 1.50
C ASN A 564 -18.63 -1.20 0.57
N ILE A 565 -19.73 -0.65 1.11
CA ILE A 565 -20.85 -0.14 0.30
C ILE A 565 -20.34 0.94 -0.68
N GLY A 566 -19.49 1.85 -0.20
CA GLY A 566 -18.86 2.88 -1.04
C GLY A 566 -18.03 2.27 -2.17
N ILE A 567 -17.14 1.33 -1.87
CA ILE A 567 -16.34 0.61 -2.88
C ILE A 567 -17.24 -0.04 -3.93
N THR A 568 -18.31 -0.71 -3.48
CA THR A 568 -19.28 -1.35 -4.38
C THR A 568 -19.93 -0.34 -5.34
N TYR A 569 -20.37 0.83 -4.84
CA TYR A 569 -20.94 1.87 -5.69
C TYR A 569 -19.93 2.50 -6.65
N TYR A 570 -18.66 2.59 -6.24
CA TYR A 570 -17.59 3.03 -7.12
C TYR A 570 -17.42 2.08 -8.30
N ASP A 571 -17.32 0.77 -8.05
CA ASP A 571 -17.18 -0.23 -9.11
C ASP A 571 -18.41 -0.30 -10.02
N GLN A 572 -19.61 -0.20 -9.45
CA GLN A 572 -20.85 -0.08 -10.23
C GLN A 572 -20.81 1.15 -11.14
N SER A 573 -20.29 2.29 -10.64
CA SER A 573 -20.19 3.53 -11.42
C SER A 573 -19.19 3.40 -12.57
N GLU A 574 -18.04 2.75 -12.37
CA GLU A 574 -17.08 2.49 -13.44
C GLU A 574 -17.65 1.58 -14.52
N LEU A 575 -18.34 0.51 -14.13
CA LEU A 575 -19.01 -0.39 -15.07
C LEU A 575 -20.08 0.34 -15.90
N LEU A 576 -20.86 1.20 -15.26
CA LEU A 576 -21.88 2.02 -15.94
C LEU A 576 -21.24 3.03 -16.90
N LEU A 577 -20.12 3.66 -16.52
CA LEU A 577 -19.36 4.55 -17.40
C LEU A 577 -18.82 3.80 -18.63
N MET A 578 -18.31 2.59 -18.46
CA MET A 578 -17.87 1.75 -19.59
C MET A 578 -19.03 1.44 -20.53
N LYS A 579 -20.21 1.06 -20.00
CA LYS A 579 -21.42 0.80 -20.80
C LYS A 579 -21.92 2.05 -21.53
N ILE A 580 -21.85 3.22 -20.89
CA ILE A 580 -22.24 4.49 -21.54
C ILE A 580 -21.30 4.80 -22.70
N LYS A 581 -19.99 4.56 -22.55
CA LYS A 581 -18.99 4.76 -23.61
C LYS A 581 -19.17 3.78 -24.78
N SER A 582 -19.64 2.57 -24.52
CA SER A 582 -19.80 1.53 -25.56
C SER A 582 -21.09 1.64 -26.37
N ILE A 583 -22.07 2.44 -25.94
CA ILE A 583 -23.38 2.55 -26.61
C ILE A 583 -23.42 3.84 -27.44
N GLN A 584 -23.50 3.71 -28.77
CA GLN A 584 -23.85 4.83 -29.65
C GLN A 584 -25.34 5.17 -29.48
N MET A 585 -25.61 6.37 -28.93
CA MET A 585 -26.89 7.11 -28.90
C MET A 585 -28.17 6.25 -28.97
N SER A 586 -28.64 5.77 -27.81
CA SER A 586 -29.93 5.10 -27.68
C SER A 586 -30.66 5.45 -26.37
N SER A 587 -31.95 5.11 -26.27
CA SER A 587 -32.75 5.23 -25.03
C SER A 587 -32.11 4.54 -23.82
N LYS A 588 -31.34 3.46 -24.04
CA LYS A 588 -30.59 2.75 -23.00
C LYS A 588 -29.48 3.61 -22.38
N GLN A 589 -28.91 4.55 -23.12
CA GLN A 589 -27.89 5.46 -22.58
C GLN A 589 -28.46 6.37 -21.49
N LYS A 590 -29.72 6.84 -21.65
CA LYS A 590 -30.40 7.65 -20.61
C LYS A 590 -30.64 6.86 -19.33
N GLU A 591 -31.00 5.59 -19.45
CA GLU A 591 -31.17 4.68 -18.32
C GLU A 591 -29.84 4.45 -17.58
N TYR A 592 -28.75 4.16 -18.30
CA TYR A 592 -27.43 3.98 -17.69
C TYR A 592 -26.89 5.27 -17.04
N VAL A 593 -27.13 6.44 -17.64
CA VAL A 593 -26.78 7.74 -17.03
C VAL A 593 -27.57 7.97 -15.73
N SER A 594 -28.84 7.60 -15.69
CA SER A 594 -29.67 7.67 -14.46
C SER A 594 -29.13 6.76 -13.36
N LEU A 595 -28.79 5.51 -13.72
CA LEU A 595 -28.17 4.54 -12.79
C LEU A 595 -26.80 5.04 -12.30
N LEU A 596 -25.99 5.63 -13.18
CA LEU A 596 -24.68 6.18 -12.82
C LEU A 596 -24.83 7.32 -11.82
N ARG A 597 -25.75 8.26 -12.07
CA ARG A 597 -26.05 9.36 -11.15
C ARG A 597 -26.48 8.83 -9.78
N LYS A 598 -27.34 7.80 -9.75
CA LYS A 598 -27.77 7.15 -8.52
C LYS A 598 -26.59 6.50 -7.77
N SER A 599 -25.69 5.81 -8.48
CA SER A 599 -24.51 5.18 -7.89
C SER A 599 -23.55 6.22 -7.27
N ILE A 600 -23.26 7.30 -7.99
CA ILE A 600 -22.39 8.40 -7.51
C ILE A 600 -23.01 9.07 -6.27
N LEU A 601 -24.32 9.34 -6.29
CA LEU A 601 -25.01 9.92 -5.14
C LEU A 601 -24.93 9.01 -3.91
N ASN A 602 -25.11 7.70 -4.11
CA ASN A 602 -25.03 6.73 -3.03
C ASN A 602 -23.60 6.57 -2.49
N LEU A 603 -22.59 6.61 -3.37
CA LEU A 603 -21.17 6.65 -3.00
C LEU A 603 -20.86 7.86 -2.10
N ASN A 604 -21.30 9.05 -2.50
CA ASN A 604 -21.09 10.27 -1.71
C ASN A 604 -21.77 10.18 -0.34
N ARG A 605 -23.00 9.62 -0.27
CA ARG A 605 -23.70 9.39 0.99
C ARG A 605 -22.95 8.39 1.88
N ALA A 606 -22.59 7.21 1.36
CA ALA A 606 -21.86 6.20 2.10
C ALA A 606 -20.52 6.74 2.64
N LYS A 607 -19.82 7.55 1.84
CA LYS A 607 -18.58 8.24 2.25
C LYS A 607 -18.82 9.22 3.39
N LYS A 608 -19.86 10.06 3.30
CA LYS A 608 -20.23 11.02 4.34
C LYS A 608 -20.54 10.30 5.65
N ASP A 609 -21.30 9.21 5.59
CA ASP A 609 -21.69 8.43 6.76
C ASP A 609 -20.48 7.71 7.37
N ALA A 610 -19.59 7.13 6.56
CA ALA A 610 -18.35 6.52 7.03
C ALA A 610 -17.44 7.52 7.75
N LEU A 611 -17.29 8.74 7.21
CA LEU A 611 -16.49 9.81 7.80
C LEU A 611 -17.09 10.33 9.12
N ALA A 612 -18.41 10.55 9.16
CA ALA A 612 -19.10 10.98 10.37
C ALA A 612 -18.96 9.96 11.51
N LEU A 613 -19.07 8.67 11.20
CA LEU A 613 -18.91 7.60 12.17
C LEU A 613 -17.47 7.44 12.66
N ARG A 614 -16.47 7.66 11.78
CA ARG A 614 -15.06 7.68 12.20
C ARG A 614 -14.76 8.85 13.13
N ALA A 615 -15.28 10.03 12.82
CA ALA A 615 -15.15 11.18 13.71
C ALA A 615 -15.82 10.90 15.07
N GLN A 616 -17.01 10.28 15.08
CA GLN A 616 -17.66 9.86 16.32
C GLN A 616 -16.85 8.81 17.10
N ASN A 617 -16.21 7.86 16.41
CA ASN A 617 -15.36 6.86 17.05
C ASN A 617 -14.13 7.52 17.71
N ILE A 618 -13.47 8.45 17.01
CA ILE A 618 -12.35 9.24 17.56
C ILE A 618 -12.79 10.05 18.78
N ILE A 619 -13.98 10.67 18.75
CA ILE A 619 -14.52 11.40 19.90
C ILE A 619 -14.81 10.46 21.10
N CYS A 620 -15.12 9.18 20.83
CA CYS A 620 -15.35 8.18 21.87
C CYS A 620 -14.05 7.57 22.45
N GLU A 621 -12.88 7.87 21.88
CA GLU A 621 -11.57 7.24 22.18
C GLU A 621 -10.70 8.04 23.16
N SER A 622 -11.26 9.03 23.88
CA SER A 622 -10.58 10.13 24.60
C SER A 622 -9.50 9.81 25.66
N ASP A 623 -8.97 8.59 25.75
CA ASP A 623 -7.94 8.21 26.70
C ASP A 623 -6.59 7.83 26.04
N ASN A 624 -6.44 7.81 24.69
CA ASN A 624 -5.17 7.38 24.07
C ASN A 624 -4.76 8.09 22.75
N ILE A 625 -4.20 9.30 22.90
CA ILE A 625 -3.86 10.29 21.85
C ILE A 625 -2.77 9.87 20.85
N GLU A 626 -1.87 8.93 21.17
CA GLU A 626 -0.78 8.54 20.26
C GLU A 626 -1.25 7.67 19.09
N LEU A 627 -2.18 6.75 19.34
CA LEU A 627 -2.77 5.91 18.29
C LEU A 627 -3.63 6.76 17.34
N GLU A 628 -4.32 7.75 17.90
CA GLU A 628 -5.12 8.74 17.16
C GLU A 628 -4.27 9.56 16.18
N ARG A 629 -3.06 9.99 16.58
CA ARG A 629 -2.14 10.75 15.70
C ARG A 629 -1.61 9.91 14.53
N LEU A 630 -1.33 8.63 14.77
CA LEU A 630 -0.82 7.69 13.75
C LEU A 630 -1.88 7.33 12.71
N GLU A 631 -3.10 7.04 13.15
CA GLU A 631 -4.21 6.75 12.23
C GLU A 631 -4.59 8.01 11.43
N LEU A 632 -4.73 9.18 12.08
CA LEU A 632 -5.09 10.42 11.38
C LEU A 632 -4.06 10.80 10.29
N ARG A 633 -2.76 10.56 10.52
CA ARG A 633 -1.68 10.80 9.54
C ARG A 633 -1.81 9.92 8.29
N SER A 634 -2.05 8.63 8.46
CA SER A 634 -2.27 7.68 7.34
C SER A 634 -3.49 8.10 6.52
N HIS A 635 -4.57 8.50 7.19
CA HIS A 635 -5.83 8.86 6.55
C HIS A 635 -5.79 10.25 5.87
N LEU A 636 -5.07 11.23 6.42
CA LEU A 636 -4.81 12.51 5.75
C LEU A 636 -3.95 12.34 4.49
N SER A 637 -3.03 11.37 4.48
CA SER A 637 -2.26 10.99 3.29
C SER A 637 -3.15 10.39 2.20
N LEU A 638 -4.09 9.51 2.58
CA LEU A 638 -5.08 8.92 1.67
C LEU A 638 -6.03 9.98 1.08
N LEU A 639 -6.48 10.92 1.93
CA LEU A 639 -7.35 12.03 1.52
C LEU A 639 -6.63 12.97 0.54
N HIS A 640 -5.35 13.29 0.80
CA HIS A 640 -4.53 14.16 -0.07
C HIS A 640 -4.24 13.49 -1.43
N ARG A 641 -3.92 12.18 -1.44
CA ARG A 641 -3.77 11.41 -2.68
C ARG A 641 -5.06 11.37 -3.50
N TYR A 642 -6.20 11.25 -2.82
CA TYR A 642 -7.50 11.20 -3.48
C TYR A 642 -7.93 12.57 -4.01
N LEU A 643 -7.74 13.65 -3.24
CA LEU A 643 -8.00 15.03 -3.71
C LEU A 643 -7.09 15.39 -4.88
N GLY A 644 -5.82 14.98 -4.84
CA GLY A 644 -4.89 15.11 -5.98
C GLY A 644 -5.33 14.30 -7.19
N TYR A 645 -5.78 13.05 -7.01
CA TYR A 645 -6.24 12.17 -8.11
C TYR A 645 -7.54 12.66 -8.77
N VAL A 646 -8.47 13.19 -7.97
CA VAL A 646 -9.72 13.76 -8.45
C VAL A 646 -9.50 15.11 -9.13
N TYR A 647 -8.61 15.95 -8.60
CA TYR A 647 -8.15 17.17 -9.28
C TYR A 647 -7.50 16.82 -10.62
N PHE A 648 -6.62 15.82 -10.65
CA PHE A 648 -5.96 15.29 -11.84
C PHE A 648 -6.93 14.68 -12.85
N LYS A 649 -7.93 13.91 -12.43
CA LYS A 649 -8.93 13.29 -13.33
C LYS A 649 -9.91 14.34 -13.88
N SER A 650 -10.30 15.34 -13.08
CA SER A 650 -11.05 16.50 -13.58
C SER A 650 -10.20 17.37 -14.51
N SER A 651 -8.88 17.42 -14.31
CA SER A 651 -7.91 18.08 -15.19
C SER A 651 -7.73 17.32 -16.50
N ASN A 652 -7.72 15.99 -16.50
CA ASN A 652 -7.61 15.17 -17.71
C ASN A 652 -8.92 15.16 -18.51
N GLU A 653 -10.09 15.20 -17.85
CA GLU A 653 -11.38 15.45 -18.52
C GLU A 653 -11.43 16.87 -19.10
N ARG A 654 -10.81 17.86 -18.43
CA ARG A 654 -10.60 19.21 -18.98
C ARG A 654 -9.60 19.25 -20.14
N GLU A 655 -8.52 18.45 -20.12
CA GLU A 655 -7.54 18.33 -21.22
C GLU A 655 -8.13 17.65 -22.45
N ALA A 656 -8.97 16.64 -22.26
CA ALA A 656 -9.72 15.98 -23.34
C ALA A 656 -10.72 16.93 -24.02
N ILE A 657 -11.23 17.93 -23.29
CA ILE A 657 -12.17 18.95 -23.80
C ILE A 657 -11.42 20.17 -24.37
N THR A 658 -10.27 20.56 -23.80
CA THR A 658 -9.43 21.67 -24.33
C THR A 658 -8.60 21.27 -25.56
N CYS A 659 -8.43 19.97 -25.84
CA CYS A 659 -7.93 19.54 -27.15
C CYS A 659 -8.87 19.87 -28.33
N LEU A 660 -10.10 20.34 -28.07
CA LEU A 660 -11.04 20.85 -29.08
C LEU A 660 -11.06 22.38 -29.22
N ASP A 661 -10.32 23.14 -28.40
CA ASP A 661 -10.28 24.60 -28.50
C ASP A 661 -8.90 25.13 -28.09
N LYS A 662 -7.98 25.23 -29.06
CA LYS A 662 -6.63 25.77 -28.86
C LYS A 662 -6.51 27.20 -29.36
N SER A 663 -6.88 28.17 -28.51
CA SER A 663 -6.25 29.51 -28.50
C SER A 663 -6.73 30.34 -27.31
N SER A 664 -6.02 30.30 -26.18
CA SER A 664 -5.85 31.47 -25.29
C SER A 664 -5.00 31.09 -24.07
N GLY A 665 -3.95 31.87 -23.81
CA GLY A 665 -3.11 31.73 -22.62
C GLY A 665 -3.76 32.35 -21.39
N ALA A 666 -4.74 31.67 -20.80
CA ALA A 666 -5.49 32.15 -19.64
C ALA A 666 -5.01 31.51 -18.32
N SER A 667 -5.14 32.26 -17.21
CA SER A 667 -4.75 31.82 -15.86
C SER A 667 -5.69 30.74 -15.29
N GLU A 668 -5.25 29.97 -14.27
CA GLU A 668 -6.03 28.88 -13.63
C GLU A 668 -7.42 29.34 -13.11
N ASN A 669 -7.53 30.60 -12.68
CA ASN A 669 -8.81 31.21 -12.28
C ASN A 669 -9.71 31.60 -13.46
N GLU A 670 -9.13 31.93 -14.62
CA GLU A 670 -9.90 32.19 -15.85
C GLU A 670 -10.43 30.89 -16.47
N MET A 671 -9.67 29.79 -16.39
CA MET A 671 -10.11 28.46 -16.85
C MET A 671 -11.32 27.93 -16.06
N ILE A 672 -11.39 28.21 -14.74
CA ILE A 672 -12.54 27.86 -13.89
C ILE A 672 -13.77 28.70 -14.27
N ASN A 673 -13.59 29.98 -14.65
CA ASN A 673 -14.69 30.87 -15.02
C ASN A 673 -15.22 30.63 -16.45
N THR A 674 -14.37 30.14 -17.38
CA THR A 674 -14.75 29.82 -18.78
C THR A 674 -15.49 28.49 -18.91
N ALA A 675 -15.27 27.52 -18.02
CA ALA A 675 -15.98 26.23 -18.05
C ALA A 675 -17.52 26.33 -17.87
N PHE A 676 -18.01 27.43 -17.31
CA PHE A 676 -19.44 27.67 -17.05
C PHE A 676 -20.19 28.43 -18.16
N THR A 677 -19.66 28.52 -19.39
CA THR A 677 -20.36 29.18 -20.52
C THR A 677 -21.36 28.26 -21.24
N SER A 678 -21.47 26.98 -20.88
CA SER A 678 -22.44 26.07 -21.53
C SER A 678 -23.88 26.42 -21.13
N THR A 679 -24.77 26.57 -22.11
CA THR A 679 -26.20 26.89 -21.97
C THR A 679 -27.07 25.82 -21.28
N ASN A 680 -26.47 24.75 -20.75
CA ASN A 680 -27.19 23.64 -20.15
C ASN A 680 -27.29 23.79 -18.62
N GLU A 681 -28.40 24.34 -18.15
CA GLU A 681 -28.69 24.56 -16.73
C GLU A 681 -28.54 23.28 -15.88
N GLU A 682 -28.90 22.11 -16.41
CA GLU A 682 -28.74 20.84 -15.70
C GLU A 682 -27.27 20.49 -15.40
N LYS A 683 -26.37 20.83 -16.32
CA LYS A 683 -24.93 20.61 -16.14
C LYS A 683 -24.39 21.53 -15.04
N MET A 684 -24.79 22.80 -15.04
CA MET A 684 -24.39 23.75 -14.00
C MET A 684 -24.91 23.34 -12.61
N ILE A 685 -26.15 22.83 -12.53
CA ILE A 685 -26.72 22.30 -11.29
C ILE A 685 -25.89 21.12 -10.77
N SER A 686 -25.52 20.18 -11.64
CA SER A 686 -24.70 19.02 -11.27
C SER A 686 -23.30 19.43 -10.79
N GLU A 687 -22.64 20.35 -11.48
CA GLU A 687 -21.33 20.87 -11.09
C GLU A 687 -21.39 21.65 -9.78
N THR A 688 -22.47 22.41 -9.54
CA THR A 688 -22.72 23.12 -8.29
C THR A 688 -22.86 22.14 -7.11
N HIS A 689 -23.60 21.04 -7.29
CA HIS A 689 -23.70 20.00 -6.26
C HIS A 689 -22.35 19.36 -5.93
N LEU A 690 -21.54 19.09 -6.94
CA LEU A 690 -20.20 18.54 -6.75
C LEU A 690 -19.30 19.51 -5.97
N LEU A 691 -19.31 20.80 -6.31
CA LEU A 691 -18.57 21.85 -5.59
C LEU A 691 -19.03 21.99 -4.13
N LEU A 692 -20.33 21.83 -3.88
CA LEU A 692 -20.89 21.83 -2.53
C LEU A 692 -20.47 20.63 -1.70
N ASP A 693 -20.38 19.45 -2.31
CA ASP A 693 -19.86 18.25 -1.64
C ASP A 693 -18.38 18.43 -1.26
N TYR A 694 -17.55 19.00 -2.13
CA TYR A 694 -16.16 19.35 -1.81
C TYR A 694 -16.07 20.39 -0.69
N PHE A 695 -16.94 21.40 -0.73
CA PHE A 695 -17.00 22.43 0.30
C PHE A 695 -17.37 21.84 1.66
N GLN A 696 -18.37 20.95 1.74
CA GLN A 696 -18.77 20.27 2.97
C GLN A 696 -17.66 19.35 3.51
N GLY A 697 -16.98 18.62 2.62
CA GLY A 697 -15.83 17.77 3.00
C GLY A 697 -14.69 18.58 3.59
N SER A 698 -14.31 19.69 2.94
CA SER A 698 -13.22 20.56 3.42
C SER A 698 -13.57 21.25 4.74
N ARG A 699 -14.83 21.68 4.92
CA ARG A 699 -15.33 22.24 6.19
C ARG A 699 -15.29 21.22 7.33
N SER A 700 -15.68 19.98 7.07
CA SER A 700 -15.66 18.91 8.07
C SER A 700 -14.22 18.57 8.50
N LEU A 701 -13.29 18.60 7.54
CA LEU A 701 -11.87 18.41 7.80
C LEU A 701 -11.29 19.53 8.68
N ILE A 702 -11.60 20.79 8.35
CA ILE A 702 -11.21 21.95 9.15
C ILE A 702 -11.74 21.81 10.58
N ALA A 703 -13.04 21.50 10.74
CA ALA A 703 -13.64 21.34 12.06
C ALA A 703 -12.97 20.23 12.90
N ALA A 704 -12.68 19.09 12.28
CA ALA A 704 -12.01 17.97 12.94
C ALA A 704 -10.58 18.34 13.38
N ILE A 705 -9.77 18.92 12.48
CA ILE A 705 -8.38 19.29 12.79
C ILE A 705 -8.34 20.41 13.84
N THR A 706 -9.21 21.42 13.75
CA THR A 706 -9.29 22.50 14.74
C THR A 706 -9.72 21.97 16.12
N SER A 707 -10.65 21.03 16.17
CA SER A 707 -11.06 20.37 17.43
C SER A 707 -9.90 19.62 18.07
N ILE A 708 -9.13 18.85 17.28
CA ILE A 708 -7.94 18.14 17.74
C ILE A 708 -6.88 19.13 18.23
N PHE A 709 -6.71 20.25 17.52
CA PHE A 709 -5.82 21.32 17.93
C PHE A 709 -6.22 21.95 19.27
N ASP A 710 -7.50 22.33 19.43
CA ASP A 710 -7.99 22.89 20.68
C ASP A 710 -7.95 21.91 21.85
N GLN A 711 -8.04 20.60 21.59
CA GLN A 711 -7.84 19.56 22.60
C GLN A 711 -6.36 19.44 22.99
N SER A 712 -5.45 19.40 22.01
CA SER A 712 -4.01 19.37 22.24
C SER A 712 -3.41 20.63 22.87
N LEU A 713 -4.15 21.74 22.87
CA LEU A 713 -3.76 22.96 23.58
C LEU A 713 -4.08 22.88 25.07
N ARG A 714 -5.00 21.99 25.46
CA ARG A 714 -5.33 21.73 26.87
C ARG A 714 -4.34 20.76 27.51
N GLU A 715 -3.76 19.89 26.70
CA GLU A 715 -2.78 18.89 27.10
C GLU A 715 -1.37 19.41 26.79
N ILE A 716 -0.53 19.53 27.82
CA ILE A 716 0.82 20.12 27.73
C ILE A 716 1.76 19.14 27.01
N ASP A 717 1.62 19.02 25.70
CA ASP A 717 2.50 18.20 24.87
C ASP A 717 2.92 18.96 23.60
N ASP A 718 4.23 19.06 23.38
CA ASP A 718 4.89 19.96 22.43
C ASP A 718 5.08 19.37 21.02
N THR A 719 4.57 18.17 20.76
CA THR A 719 4.86 17.43 19.53
C THR A 719 3.84 17.66 18.40
N TRP A 720 3.73 18.91 17.93
CA TRP A 720 2.95 19.22 16.72
C TRP A 720 3.80 19.12 15.44
N ASP A 721 3.29 18.31 14.50
CA ASP A 721 3.92 18.05 13.21
C ASP A 721 3.68 19.22 12.25
N ARG A 722 4.77 19.82 11.75
CA ARG A 722 4.75 20.91 10.77
C ARG A 722 3.94 20.56 9.52
N THR A 723 3.90 19.28 9.12
CA THR A 723 3.13 18.82 7.97
C THR A 723 1.61 18.88 8.19
N LEU A 724 1.14 18.74 9.44
CA LEU A 724 -0.28 18.86 9.77
C LEU A 724 -0.75 20.32 9.69
N VAL A 725 0.12 21.24 10.10
CA VAL A 725 -0.09 22.70 10.00
C VAL A 725 -0.18 23.14 8.54
N GLU A 726 0.73 22.66 7.69
CA GLU A 726 0.71 22.93 6.25
C GLU A 726 -0.55 22.37 5.57
N LYS A 727 -0.98 21.15 5.97
CA LYS A 727 -2.22 20.55 5.47
C LYS A 727 -3.47 21.32 5.92
N LEU A 728 -3.50 21.80 7.16
CA LEU A 728 -4.59 22.63 7.67
C LEU A 728 -4.66 23.96 6.91
N ASP A 729 -3.52 24.62 6.70
CA ASP A 729 -3.43 25.86 5.94
C ASP A 729 -3.92 25.69 4.49
N SER A 730 -3.53 24.59 3.86
CA SER A 730 -4.01 24.19 2.54
C SER A 730 -5.53 23.94 2.54
N ALA A 731 -6.09 23.26 3.54
CA ALA A 731 -7.52 23.00 3.64
C ALA A 731 -8.35 24.29 3.79
N PHE A 732 -7.89 25.25 4.61
CA PHE A 732 -8.50 26.57 4.71
C PHE A 732 -8.46 27.34 3.37
N THR A 733 -7.33 27.26 2.67
CA THR A 733 -7.14 27.93 1.38
C THR A 733 -8.08 27.35 0.31
N HIS A 734 -8.18 26.02 0.24
CA HIS A 734 -9.11 25.33 -0.66
C HIS A 734 -10.58 25.66 -0.35
N THR A 735 -10.96 25.64 0.93
CA THR A 735 -12.34 25.95 1.36
C THR A 735 -12.72 27.39 1.00
N ARG A 736 -11.78 28.33 1.18
CA ARG A 736 -11.97 29.73 0.78
C ARG A 736 -12.14 29.87 -0.74
N ASN A 737 -11.33 29.17 -1.52
CA ASN A 737 -11.44 29.21 -2.99
C ASN A 737 -12.77 28.63 -3.46
N LEU A 738 -13.23 27.52 -2.88
CA LEU A 738 -14.55 26.94 -3.14
C LEU A 738 -15.68 27.91 -2.78
N CYS A 739 -15.59 28.62 -1.64
CA CYS A 739 -16.54 29.68 -1.30
C CYS A 739 -16.59 30.77 -2.37
N ASN A 740 -15.44 31.25 -2.84
CA ASN A 740 -15.38 32.29 -3.87
C ASN A 740 -16.04 31.82 -5.18
N ILE A 741 -15.76 30.59 -5.61
CA ILE A 741 -16.36 30.00 -6.82
C ILE A 741 -17.89 29.91 -6.66
N LEU A 742 -18.37 29.37 -5.54
CA LEU A 742 -19.82 29.23 -5.28
C LEU A 742 -20.52 30.59 -5.16
N CYS A 743 -19.86 31.61 -4.61
CA CYS A 743 -20.38 32.98 -4.58
C CYS A 743 -20.44 33.61 -5.97
N ASN A 744 -19.40 33.41 -6.78
CA ASN A 744 -19.37 33.92 -8.15
C ASN A 744 -20.46 33.27 -9.00
N LEU A 745 -20.70 31.97 -8.86
CA LEU A 745 -21.83 31.29 -9.51
C LEU A 745 -23.17 31.90 -9.10
N ARG A 746 -23.34 32.22 -7.81
CA ARG A 746 -24.53 32.87 -7.29
C ARG A 746 -24.74 34.28 -7.88
N THR A 747 -23.70 35.09 -7.96
CA THR A 747 -23.75 36.44 -8.54
C THR A 747 -23.97 36.41 -10.05
N LYS A 748 -23.40 35.42 -10.74
CA LYS A 748 -23.50 35.27 -12.20
C LYS A 748 -24.86 34.76 -12.64
N TYR A 749 -25.55 33.95 -11.82
CA TYR A 749 -26.84 33.35 -12.14
C TYR A 749 -27.90 33.62 -11.05
N PRO A 750 -28.27 34.89 -10.81
CA PRO A 750 -29.26 35.23 -9.78
C PRO A 750 -30.63 34.61 -10.11
N ASN A 751 -31.36 34.15 -9.10
CA ASN A 751 -32.66 33.48 -9.20
C ASN A 751 -32.69 32.12 -9.94
N SER A 752 -31.54 31.58 -10.34
CA SER A 752 -31.43 30.24 -10.91
C SER A 752 -31.59 29.14 -9.84
N GLU A 753 -31.77 27.89 -10.25
CA GLU A 753 -31.74 26.77 -9.31
C GLU A 753 -30.36 26.63 -8.64
N VAL A 754 -29.29 27.02 -9.32
CA VAL A 754 -27.93 27.12 -8.76
C VAL A 754 -27.88 28.11 -7.58
N ASP A 755 -28.48 29.30 -7.72
CA ASP A 755 -28.57 30.28 -6.62
C ASP A 755 -29.35 29.70 -5.43
N LYS A 756 -30.50 29.05 -5.67
CA LYS A 756 -31.28 28.40 -4.60
C LYS A 756 -30.49 27.31 -3.88
N ILE A 757 -29.76 26.46 -4.62
CA ILE A 757 -28.95 25.38 -4.06
C ILE A 757 -27.80 25.95 -3.21
N VAL A 758 -27.09 26.98 -3.68
CA VAL A 758 -25.99 27.62 -2.94
C VAL A 758 -26.53 28.36 -1.71
N ALA A 759 -27.64 29.09 -1.85
CA ALA A 759 -28.29 29.79 -0.75
C ALA A 759 -28.78 28.84 0.35
N LYS A 760 -29.29 27.65 0.00
CA LYS A 760 -29.70 26.60 0.94
C LYS A 760 -28.55 26.16 1.86
N HIS A 761 -27.30 26.23 1.39
CA HIS A 761 -26.11 25.88 2.17
C HIS A 761 -25.52 27.06 2.95
N LYS A 762 -26.20 28.22 2.96
CA LYS A 762 -25.79 29.46 3.65
C LYS A 762 -24.39 29.94 3.22
N ILE A 763 -24.05 29.78 1.94
CA ILE A 763 -22.81 30.29 1.38
C ILE A 763 -23.07 31.67 0.77
N ASP A 764 -22.38 32.67 1.30
CA ASP A 764 -22.48 34.06 0.86
C ASP A 764 -21.10 34.69 0.66
N CYS A 765 -21.06 35.91 0.10
CA CYS A 765 -19.83 36.63 -0.16
C CYS A 765 -19.00 36.93 1.13
N ASN A 766 -19.60 36.77 2.31
CA ASN A 766 -18.89 36.90 3.58
C ASN A 766 -18.28 35.58 4.05
N SER A 767 -18.76 34.42 3.60
CA SER A 767 -18.24 33.10 3.95
C SER A 767 -16.74 32.96 3.65
N ALA A 768 -16.26 33.47 2.51
CA ALA A 768 -14.84 33.47 2.18
C ALA A 768 -14.00 34.37 3.12
N LYS A 769 -14.57 35.48 3.60
CA LYS A 769 -13.94 36.37 4.60
C LYS A 769 -13.90 35.70 5.97
N ILE A 770 -14.95 34.97 6.34
CA ILE A 770 -15.03 34.19 7.59
C ILE A 770 -13.92 33.13 7.61
N TYR A 771 -13.80 32.30 6.57
CA TYR A 771 -12.74 31.29 6.52
C TYR A 771 -11.33 31.88 6.46
N LYS A 772 -11.16 33.05 5.84
CA LYS A 772 -9.87 33.78 5.90
C LYS A 772 -9.56 34.22 7.32
N SER A 773 -10.52 34.85 8.01
CA SER A 773 -10.36 35.30 9.40
C SER A 773 -10.11 34.14 10.36
N GLU A 774 -10.83 33.03 10.18
CA GLU A 774 -10.69 31.81 10.99
C GLU A 774 -9.33 31.14 10.76
N ARG A 775 -8.89 31.05 9.49
CA ARG A 775 -7.53 30.62 9.13
C ARG A 775 -6.48 31.50 9.80
N ASP A 776 -6.57 32.81 9.62
CA ASP A 776 -5.57 33.75 10.13
C ASP A 776 -5.50 33.69 11.67
N HIS A 777 -6.65 33.50 12.34
CA HIS A 777 -6.72 33.28 13.79
C HIS A 777 -6.06 31.96 14.23
N ILE A 778 -6.41 30.84 13.61
CA ILE A 778 -5.87 29.51 13.97
C ILE A 778 -4.38 29.40 13.63
N MET A 779 -3.98 29.86 12.45
CA MET A 779 -2.57 29.88 12.03
C MET A 779 -1.75 30.87 12.88
N GLY A 780 -2.36 31.96 13.35
CA GLY A 780 -1.75 32.87 14.33
C GLY A 780 -1.48 32.18 15.67
N ARG A 781 -2.45 31.44 16.22
CA ARG A 781 -2.29 30.64 17.44
C ARG A 781 -1.23 29.56 17.28
N LEU A 782 -1.19 28.89 16.13
CA LEU A 782 -0.16 27.89 15.81
C LEU A 782 1.23 28.52 15.74
N LYS A 783 1.38 29.62 15.00
CA LYS A 783 2.66 30.34 14.87
C LYS A 783 3.19 30.82 16.22
N LEU A 784 2.34 31.39 17.07
CA LEU A 784 2.71 31.81 18.43
C LEU A 784 3.23 30.65 19.28
N ARG A 785 2.65 29.46 19.14
CA ARG A 785 3.11 28.25 19.84
C ARG A 785 4.50 27.82 19.36
N PHE A 786 4.72 27.78 18.04
CA PHE A 786 6.03 27.42 17.48
C PHE A 786 7.11 28.48 17.68
N SER A 787 6.76 29.77 17.71
CA SER A 787 7.74 30.84 17.96
C SER A 787 8.23 30.87 19.40
N ASN A 788 7.38 30.49 20.36
CA ASN A 788 7.74 30.44 21.78
C ASN A 788 8.69 29.28 22.14
N GLU A 789 8.94 28.33 21.22
CA GLU A 789 9.97 27.31 21.43
C GLU A 789 11.40 27.86 21.35
N HIS A 790 11.61 29.00 20.67
CA HIS A 790 12.94 29.63 20.62
C HIS A 790 13.31 30.44 21.88
N ASP A 791 12.32 30.80 22.71
CA ASP A 791 12.52 31.56 23.96
C ASP A 791 12.38 30.71 25.23
N LYS A 792 12.65 29.40 25.14
CA LYS A 792 12.77 28.50 26.30
C LYS A 792 13.94 28.87 27.24
N SER A 793 14.77 29.88 26.91
CA SER A 793 15.83 30.40 27.80
C SER A 793 15.39 31.50 28.78
N ILE A 794 14.21 32.11 28.60
CA ILE A 794 13.73 33.22 29.46
C ILE A 794 12.69 32.75 30.49
N LEU A 795 11.98 31.65 30.24
CA LEU A 795 10.92 31.15 31.14
C LEU A 795 11.40 30.32 32.35
N THR A 796 12.71 30.14 32.55
CA THR A 796 13.26 29.51 33.77
C THR A 796 13.67 30.50 34.87
N ARG A 797 13.40 31.81 34.73
CA ARG A 797 13.61 32.77 35.85
C ARG A 797 12.43 33.71 36.06
N LYS A 798 11.81 33.51 37.23
CA LYS A 798 10.75 34.29 37.90
C LYS A 798 9.33 34.04 37.40
N GLY A 799 8.62 33.21 38.17
CA GLY A 799 7.18 33.25 38.23
C GLY A 799 6.71 34.56 38.86
N HIS A 800 5.84 35.26 38.15
CA HIS A 800 4.56 35.79 38.63
C HIS A 800 3.83 36.45 37.45
N ASP A 801 2.53 36.19 37.38
CA ASP A 801 1.50 36.91 36.61
C ASP A 801 1.56 36.87 35.08
N ILE A 802 1.05 35.75 34.53
CA ILE A 802 0.20 35.83 33.33
C ILE A 802 -1.13 35.17 33.69
N ASP A 803 -2.19 35.97 33.75
CA ASP A 803 -3.53 35.51 34.13
C ASP A 803 -4.07 34.54 33.08
N ARG A 804 -4.28 33.29 33.51
CA ARG A 804 -4.85 32.19 32.72
C ARG A 804 -6.22 32.53 32.13
N ASN A 805 -6.88 33.57 32.63
CA ASN A 805 -8.18 34.06 32.15
C ASN A 805 -8.10 34.99 30.93
N GLU A 806 -6.97 35.61 30.60
CA GLU A 806 -6.86 36.48 29.42
C GLU A 806 -6.84 35.70 28.09
N LEU A 807 -6.26 34.49 28.10
CA LEU A 807 -6.26 33.58 26.94
C LEU A 807 -7.66 33.01 26.60
N LEU A 808 -8.63 33.10 27.52
CA LEU A 808 -9.96 32.52 27.38
C LEU A 808 -11.08 33.55 27.15
N ARG A 809 -10.81 34.86 27.30
CA ARG A 809 -11.84 35.92 27.24
C ARG A 809 -12.16 36.49 25.86
N ASN A 810 -11.44 36.13 24.80
CA ASN A 810 -11.73 36.63 23.44
C ASN A 810 -12.80 35.85 22.66
N ASN A 811 -13.73 35.18 23.37
CA ASN A 811 -14.88 34.48 22.77
C ASN A 811 -16.08 35.40 22.45
N SER A 812 -15.95 36.74 22.55
CA SER A 812 -17.07 37.67 22.33
C SER A 812 -17.25 38.14 20.88
N VAL A 813 -16.42 37.69 19.92
CA VAL A 813 -16.60 37.98 18.49
C VAL A 813 -16.88 36.70 17.71
N MET A 814 -17.98 36.03 18.07
CA MET A 814 -18.59 35.00 17.23
C MET A 814 -19.94 35.52 16.74
N ASN A 815 -20.00 35.85 15.46
CA ASN A 815 -21.22 36.27 14.79
C ASN A 815 -22.21 35.08 14.77
N THR A 816 -23.39 35.26 15.36
CA THR A 816 -24.39 34.22 15.73
C THR A 816 -25.14 33.58 14.54
N GLY A 817 -24.50 33.41 13.38
CA GLY A 817 -25.15 32.94 12.15
C GLY A 817 -25.28 31.42 11.96
N LEU A 818 -24.66 30.59 12.80
CA LEU A 818 -24.62 29.14 12.61
C LEU A 818 -24.96 28.41 13.92
N SER A 819 -26.25 28.17 14.15
CA SER A 819 -26.75 27.31 15.22
C SER A 819 -26.27 25.87 15.00
N THR A 820 -25.29 25.44 15.79
CA THR A 820 -25.16 24.03 16.19
C THR A 820 -25.68 23.96 17.62
N GLU A 821 -26.52 22.96 17.91
CA GLU A 821 -27.05 22.70 19.25
C GLU A 821 -25.88 22.62 20.25
N ARG A 822 -25.79 23.61 21.13
CA ARG A 822 -24.91 23.56 22.31
C ARG A 822 -25.58 22.66 23.33
N ILE A 823 -24.90 21.60 23.75
CA ILE A 823 -25.21 20.87 24.96
C ILE A 823 -24.99 21.84 26.13
N ILE A 824 -26.08 22.24 26.79
CA ILE A 824 -26.04 23.00 28.04
C ILE A 824 -25.77 22.00 29.16
N ILE A 825 -24.65 22.15 29.86
CA ILE A 825 -24.38 21.45 31.12
C ILE A 825 -24.71 22.43 32.25
N ASP A 826 -25.54 21.97 33.17
CA ASP A 826 -26.11 22.71 34.29
C ASP A 826 -25.05 23.04 35.36
N ASP A 827 -24.85 24.33 35.65
CA ASP A 827 -23.80 24.88 36.52
C ASP A 827 -24.23 24.98 38.01
N THR A 828 -25.31 24.32 38.42
CA THR A 828 -25.91 24.53 39.75
C THR A 828 -25.24 23.79 40.92
N LEU A 829 -24.19 22.99 40.70
CA LEU A 829 -23.56 22.17 41.77
C LEU A 829 -22.25 22.69 42.37
N ARG A 830 -21.85 23.96 42.12
CA ARG A 830 -20.62 24.55 42.68
C ARG A 830 -20.79 25.48 43.89
N LYS A 831 -21.97 25.51 44.52
CA LYS A 831 -22.17 26.19 45.80
C LYS A 831 -22.44 25.16 46.87
N ASN A 832 -21.39 24.78 47.61
CA ASN A 832 -21.37 24.43 49.04
C ASN A 832 -20.24 23.43 49.31
N ILE A 833 -19.11 23.91 49.85
CA ILE A 833 -18.30 23.28 50.91
C ILE A 833 -17.29 24.35 51.40
N PRO A 834 -17.11 24.58 52.72
CA PRO A 834 -16.28 25.65 53.26
C PRO A 834 -14.81 25.25 53.45
N ALA A 835 -13.95 26.26 53.47
CA ALA A 835 -12.51 26.20 53.71
C ALA A 835 -12.15 25.73 55.13
N ILE A 836 -11.04 24.99 55.25
CA ILE A 836 -10.31 24.78 56.51
C ILE A 836 -8.82 25.08 56.27
N GLU A 837 -8.34 26.10 56.96
CA GLU A 837 -6.94 26.49 57.09
C GLU A 837 -6.22 25.70 58.19
N GLY A 838 -4.88 25.57 58.05
CA GLY A 838 -3.97 25.72 59.19
C GLY A 838 -3.07 24.53 59.55
N SER A 839 -1.77 24.64 59.24
CA SER A 839 -0.71 25.01 60.22
C SER A 839 0.67 24.37 59.96
N ARG A 840 1.69 25.23 60.14
CA ARG A 840 3.15 25.03 60.04
C ARG A 840 3.74 24.33 61.28
N LYS A 841 4.93 23.71 61.11
CA LYS A 841 6.17 23.79 61.96
C LYS A 841 7.27 22.93 61.30
N GLN A 842 8.35 23.47 60.72
CA GLN A 842 9.64 23.90 61.31
C GLN A 842 10.35 22.86 62.21
N ASN A 843 11.56 22.43 61.80
CA ASN A 843 12.79 22.39 62.61
C ASN A 843 14.03 22.05 61.75
N ASP A 844 15.01 22.95 61.79
CA ASP A 844 16.42 22.77 61.42
C ASP A 844 17.23 22.41 62.69
N VAL A 845 18.27 21.56 62.58
CA VAL A 845 19.46 21.58 63.47
C VAL A 845 20.72 21.15 62.67
N LEU A 846 21.80 21.92 62.91
CA LEU A 846 23.17 21.93 62.38
C LEU A 846 24.13 20.85 62.92
N ALA A 847 25.21 20.58 62.16
CA ALA A 847 26.66 20.47 62.54
C ALA A 847 27.39 19.59 61.48
N THR A 848 28.36 19.98 60.61
CA THR A 848 29.68 20.65 60.65
C THR A 848 30.86 19.87 61.27
N GLU A 849 31.90 19.60 60.45
CA GLU A 849 33.37 19.37 60.67
C GLU A 849 33.86 18.41 59.54
N ILE A 850 34.71 18.71 58.54
CA ILE A 850 36.08 19.28 58.39
C ILE A 850 37.18 18.53 59.15
N PHE A 851 38.00 17.73 58.45
CA PHE A 851 39.48 17.82 58.41
C PHE A 851 40.10 16.93 57.30
N ASP A 852 41.22 17.39 56.76
CA ASP A 852 41.92 17.02 55.52
C ASP A 852 43.22 16.18 55.83
N PRO A 853 44.28 16.08 54.99
CA PRO A 853 44.77 14.87 54.31
C PRO A 853 46.19 14.40 54.76
N ASN A 854 46.70 13.27 54.25
CA ASN A 854 48.08 13.13 53.67
C ASN A 854 48.62 11.69 53.41
N THR A 855 49.16 11.53 52.19
CA THR A 855 50.43 10.88 51.73
C THR A 855 50.86 9.43 52.03
N SER A 856 51.15 8.68 50.96
CA SER A 856 52.45 8.05 50.55
C SER A 856 52.14 7.09 49.38
N ASN A 857 52.69 7.14 48.16
CA ASN A 857 54.02 7.33 47.57
C ASN A 857 55.09 6.28 47.92
N MET A 858 55.37 5.42 46.93
CA MET A 858 56.55 4.55 46.65
C MET A 858 56.11 3.64 45.48
N GLY A 859 56.76 3.45 44.33
CA GLY A 859 58.00 3.88 43.67
C GLY A 859 57.98 3.15 42.30
N GLU A 860 58.12 3.86 41.18
CA GLU A 860 59.34 3.93 40.34
C GLU A 860 59.92 2.59 39.81
N ASN A 861 59.91 2.46 38.48
CA ASN A 861 61.04 2.15 37.57
C ASN A 861 60.57 1.30 36.37
N SER A 862 60.41 1.92 35.19
CA SER A 862 61.43 2.07 34.11
C SER A 862 61.43 0.85 33.18
N LEU A 863 61.44 0.93 31.85
CA LEU A 863 62.37 1.67 31.00
C LEU A 863 61.86 1.68 29.54
N GLU A 864 62.28 2.70 28.79
CA GLU A 864 61.99 3.02 27.38
C GLU A 864 62.78 2.16 26.36
N SER A 865 62.30 2.13 25.10
CA SER A 865 63.04 2.43 23.84
C SER A 865 62.11 2.17 22.63
N SER A 866 61.74 3.12 21.73
CA SER A 866 62.51 3.70 20.59
C SER A 866 63.25 2.64 19.73
N ASP A 867 63.37 2.66 18.40
CA ASP A 867 63.02 3.52 17.25
C ASP A 867 63.38 2.72 15.96
N ASP A 868 62.87 3.14 14.79
CA ASP A 868 63.52 3.12 13.44
C ASP A 868 63.99 1.80 12.76
N MET A 869 64.20 1.62 11.45
CA MET A 869 63.84 2.18 10.13
C MET A 869 64.55 1.27 9.07
N PHE A 870 64.15 1.37 7.79
CA PHE A 870 64.87 1.02 6.52
C PHE A 870 64.86 -0.40 5.87
N ARG A 871 64.16 -0.44 4.71
CA ARG A 871 64.56 -0.71 3.30
C ARG A 871 65.58 -1.77 2.83
N ASP A 872 65.22 -2.26 1.62
CA ASP A 872 66.00 -2.58 0.39
C ASP A 872 66.20 -4.06 -0.03
N GLU A 873 65.39 -4.44 -1.03
CA GLU A 873 65.74 -4.88 -2.41
C GLU A 873 66.70 -6.05 -2.76
N ILE A 874 66.20 -6.89 -3.68
CA ILE A 874 66.84 -7.49 -4.90
C ILE A 874 67.19 -9.02 -4.95
N LEU A 875 66.45 -9.68 -5.85
CA LEU A 875 66.72 -10.77 -6.82
C LEU A 875 67.22 -12.17 -6.40
N GLY A 876 66.48 -13.19 -6.89
CA GLY A 876 66.99 -14.53 -7.14
C GLY A 876 65.89 -15.57 -7.44
N ALA A 877 65.60 -15.81 -8.73
CA ALA A 877 64.66 -16.82 -9.17
C ALA A 877 65.14 -18.25 -8.89
N ASN A 878 64.31 -19.06 -8.25
CA ASN A 878 64.16 -20.49 -8.52
C ASN A 878 62.84 -20.97 -7.89
N VAL A 879 61.87 -21.28 -8.76
CA VAL A 879 60.53 -21.71 -8.38
C VAL A 879 60.59 -23.18 -7.98
N ASN A 880 60.56 -23.43 -6.67
CA ASN A 880 60.13 -24.71 -6.10
C ASN A 880 58.72 -24.51 -5.54
N TYR A 881 57.75 -25.27 -6.04
CA TYR A 881 56.38 -25.26 -5.55
C TYR A 881 56.34 -25.79 -4.11
N ILE A 882 56.10 -24.89 -3.15
CA ILE A 882 55.75 -25.22 -1.76
C ILE A 882 54.22 -25.31 -1.69
N LYS A 883 53.68 -26.41 -1.16
CA LYS A 883 52.24 -26.56 -0.95
C LYS A 883 51.81 -25.68 0.22
N TRP A 884 50.69 -24.99 0.04
CA TRP A 884 50.11 -24.10 1.04
C TRP A 884 49.73 -24.91 2.29
N GLY A 885 50.37 -24.63 3.43
CA GLY A 885 50.10 -25.29 4.72
C GLY A 885 51.33 -25.86 5.44
N ASP A 886 52.43 -26.11 4.72
CA ASP A 886 53.64 -26.73 5.32
C ASP A 886 54.39 -25.80 6.30
N GLU A 887 54.23 -24.48 6.13
CA GLU A 887 54.82 -23.45 7.00
C GLU A 887 54.19 -23.47 8.40
N ILE A 888 52.88 -23.74 8.49
CA ILE A 888 52.14 -23.76 9.75
C ILE A 888 52.57 -24.96 10.62
N PHE A 889 52.86 -26.11 10.02
CA PHE A 889 53.31 -27.31 10.75
C PHE A 889 54.76 -27.19 11.23
N LYS A 890 55.60 -26.50 10.47
CA LYS A 890 57.00 -26.23 10.83
C LYS A 890 57.11 -25.21 11.96
N GLU A 891 56.26 -24.18 11.96
CA GLU A 891 56.13 -23.20 13.06
C GLU A 891 55.50 -23.81 14.33
N SER A 892 54.76 -24.90 14.20
CA SER A 892 54.10 -25.60 15.32
C SER A 892 54.92 -26.76 15.92
N GLY A 893 56.11 -27.08 15.37
CA GLY A 893 56.97 -28.14 15.86
C GLY A 893 56.46 -29.58 15.66
N ILE A 894 55.56 -29.81 14.69
CA ILE A 894 54.91 -31.11 14.46
C ILE A 894 55.64 -31.86 13.34
N ASP A 895 56.10 -33.08 13.61
CA ASP A 895 56.78 -33.95 12.63
C ASP A 895 55.80 -34.42 11.54
N ILE A 896 56.18 -34.20 10.28
CA ILE A 896 55.35 -34.37 9.07
C ILE A 896 55.04 -35.85 8.78
N ASN A 897 55.74 -36.78 9.44
CA ASN A 897 55.61 -38.22 9.18
C ASN A 897 54.47 -38.94 9.94
N VAL A 898 53.59 -38.22 10.66
CA VAL A 898 52.64 -38.85 11.61
C VAL A 898 51.18 -38.91 11.12
N TYR A 899 50.83 -38.41 9.93
CA TYR A 899 49.43 -38.50 9.46
C TYR A 899 49.18 -39.61 8.42
N PRO A 900 48.22 -40.53 8.67
CA PRO A 900 47.73 -41.46 7.65
C PRO A 900 46.82 -40.71 6.65
N SER A 901 46.98 -40.99 5.36
CA SER A 901 46.22 -40.34 4.28
C SER A 901 44.71 -40.60 4.40
N CYS A 902 43.93 -39.56 4.64
CA CYS A 902 42.48 -39.61 4.64
C CYS A 902 41.91 -39.51 3.20
N GLU A 903 42.28 -40.43 2.30
CA GLU A 903 41.53 -40.60 1.04
C GLU A 903 40.29 -41.49 1.31
N PRO A 904 39.07 -41.05 0.99
CA PRO A 904 37.91 -41.93 1.02
C PRO A 904 38.05 -43.05 -0.04
N PRO A 905 37.50 -44.25 0.20
CA PRO A 905 37.56 -45.35 -0.76
C PRO A 905 36.90 -44.94 -2.08
N ARG A 906 37.61 -45.15 -3.18
CA ARG A 906 37.14 -44.79 -4.53
C ARG A 906 35.97 -45.69 -4.94
N PRO A 907 34.98 -45.17 -5.69
CA PRO A 907 33.84 -45.95 -6.18
C PRO A 907 34.28 -47.17 -7.02
N PRO A 908 33.55 -48.29 -6.96
CA PRO A 908 33.88 -49.50 -7.73
C PRO A 908 33.90 -49.29 -9.25
N GLU A 909 33.22 -48.28 -9.78
CA GLU A 909 33.27 -47.91 -11.20
C GLU A 909 34.63 -47.31 -11.58
N MET A 910 35.18 -46.41 -10.75
CA MET A 910 36.51 -45.82 -10.98
C MET A 910 37.64 -46.86 -10.94
N LEU A 911 37.51 -47.90 -10.11
CA LEU A 911 38.48 -48.99 -10.07
C LEU A 911 38.42 -49.86 -11.33
N ARG A 912 37.23 -50.04 -11.93
CA ARG A 912 37.07 -50.74 -13.22
C ARG A 912 37.64 -49.93 -14.38
N ASP A 913 37.41 -48.62 -14.40
CA ASP A 913 37.95 -47.74 -15.44
C ASP A 913 39.47 -47.62 -15.35
N LEU A 914 40.03 -47.55 -14.13
CA LEU A 914 41.48 -47.58 -13.92
C LEU A 914 42.12 -48.92 -14.30
N GLN A 915 41.42 -50.05 -14.10
CA GLN A 915 41.87 -51.35 -14.58
C GLN A 915 41.85 -51.45 -16.11
N GLN A 916 40.84 -50.88 -16.78
CA GLN A 916 40.77 -50.82 -18.23
C GLN A 916 41.83 -49.90 -18.84
N MET A 917 42.16 -48.79 -18.17
CA MET A 917 43.24 -47.89 -18.60
C MET A 917 44.64 -48.43 -18.36
N SER A 918 44.81 -49.46 -17.51
CA SER A 918 46.12 -50.08 -17.24
C SER A 918 46.53 -51.18 -18.23
N ILE A 919 45.69 -51.47 -19.24
CA ILE A 919 45.96 -52.49 -20.28
C ILE A 919 46.13 -51.86 -21.69
N GLN A 920 46.31 -50.54 -21.80
CA GLN A 920 46.68 -49.86 -23.06
C GLN A 920 48.02 -49.14 -22.98
#